data_AF-A0A2A2SC38-F1
#
_entry.id   AF-A0A2A2SC38-F1
#
_cell.length_a   1.000
_cell.length_b   1.000
_cell.length_c   1.000
_cell.angle_alpha   90.00
_cell.angle_beta   90.00
_cell.angle_gamma   90.00
#
_symmetry.space_group_name_H-M   'P 1'
#
loop_
_entity.id
_entity.type
_entity.pdbx_description
1 polymer ?
#
loop_
_entity_poly.entity_id
_entity_poly.type
_entity_poly.pdbx_seq_one_letter_code
_entity_poly.pdbx_strand_id
1 'polypeptide(L)'
;MLAATVASAQQGRWTGSWGSAQIRVEDQEAEKAPLAGPSTIRQTVRLSVGGPRLRVRLSNLFGDAPLVIGGAQVALPIANGAAAVRADTARPLTFSGATSVRIPPGAELYSDPVALPITAGADLAVTLHLPEPPARRTGHPGSRASAFLLPGDRVADAAFAGAQPAAGWHQIADVEVEAPARTIVAIGDSITDGYGVTPDSNRRWTDFFLSRLRADPRTRNLGVVNAGIGGNRVLLDGIGPNLMARFDRDVIARSGATHAILLEGINDLGVLTRDAPATPQAHRRIVAEVTGAYRQLAERARAHGIKLIGGTLTPFVGNDYYHPGPETEADRQAINRFIRTSGVFDAVVDFDAALRDPANPSRLLPAYDSGDHLHPSEAGYEAMAKAVPLALFTGRQEAASADAPLLAITVDDMPVHGALPPGETHLSVTRRLIAAFREAGVAAPMGFLNAGRIGDAGDGEAVLRAWRAAGFPIANHAWSHPNLEGMDAPAFLADVRRNEPVLKRLMPRGGWRWFRYPFLSEGSDPAKRDAVRAGLQAGGYRVAAVTMDFGDYAWNTAYARCAARGDTAAIAALERSFMDAARVDALRARAMSRGAFGRDIPYVLLLHLGGMDARMMPRLLAMYRELGFRFTSLEKAQADPFYRAAEDLSLPGPSPRLDAAATAAGVPVPPRAPLPDERVCAG
;
A
#
# COMPACT_ATOMS: atom_id res chain seq x y z
N MET A 1 -32.83 -22.74 31.62
CA MET A 1 -31.68 -21.95 31.10
C MET A 1 -30.42 -22.75 31.36
N LEU A 2 -29.86 -23.38 30.33
CA LEU A 2 -28.55 -24.03 30.40
C LEU A 2 -27.60 -23.21 29.52
N ALA A 3 -26.71 -22.47 30.18
CA ALA A 3 -25.64 -21.72 29.53
C ALA A 3 -24.55 -22.72 29.12
N ALA A 4 -24.44 -23.00 27.82
CA ALA A 4 -23.28 -23.66 27.26
C ALA A 4 -22.16 -22.62 27.12
N THR A 5 -21.15 -22.72 27.97
CA THR A 5 -19.86 -22.07 27.79
C THR A 5 -19.20 -22.65 26.54
N VAL A 6 -19.31 -21.94 25.41
CA VAL A 6 -18.47 -22.24 24.25
C VAL A 6 -17.08 -21.68 24.54
N ALA A 7 -16.21 -22.55 25.05
CA ALA A 7 -14.78 -22.29 25.01
C ALA A 7 -14.40 -22.07 23.54
N SER A 8 -14.01 -20.84 23.20
CA SER A 8 -13.42 -20.52 21.91
C SER A 8 -12.09 -21.24 21.80
N ALA A 9 -12.12 -22.47 21.27
CA ALA A 9 -10.94 -23.05 20.66
C ALA A 9 -10.56 -22.12 19.52
N GLN A 10 -9.39 -21.49 19.64
CA GLN A 10 -8.83 -20.58 18.66
C GLN A 10 -8.59 -21.35 17.36
N GLN A 11 -9.61 -21.43 16.48
CA GLN A 11 -9.49 -22.07 15.16
C GLN A 11 -8.36 -21.38 14.40
N GLY A 12 -7.33 -22.12 13.98
CA GLY A 12 -6.18 -21.54 13.30
C GLY A 12 -6.59 -20.88 11.99
N ARG A 13 -5.92 -19.78 11.68
CA ARG A 13 -6.20 -18.98 10.48
C ARG A 13 -5.74 -19.73 9.23
N TRP A 14 -6.65 -20.00 8.30
CA TRP A 14 -6.32 -20.51 6.97
C TRP A 14 -5.64 -19.44 6.12
N THR A 15 -4.59 -19.83 5.40
CA THR A 15 -3.83 -18.96 4.49
C THR A 15 -3.62 -19.67 3.15
N GLY A 16 -3.85 -18.97 2.04
CA GLY A 16 -3.58 -19.47 0.70
C GLY A 16 -2.08 -19.70 0.50
N SER A 17 -1.69 -20.97 0.34
CA SER A 17 -0.31 -21.36 0.08
C SER A 17 -0.05 -21.59 -1.41
N TRP A 18 -1.07 -22.03 -2.13
CA TRP A 18 -1.04 -22.11 -3.59
C TRP A 18 -2.44 -21.86 -4.13
N GLY A 19 -2.52 -21.38 -5.36
CA GLY A 19 -3.76 -21.31 -6.10
C GLY A 19 -3.52 -21.03 -7.58
N SER A 20 -4.55 -21.25 -8.39
CA SER A 20 -4.57 -20.90 -9.81
C SER A 20 -5.87 -20.20 -10.18
N ALA A 21 -5.80 -19.32 -11.17
CA ALA A 21 -6.98 -18.68 -11.73
C ALA A 21 -7.72 -19.67 -12.65
N GLN A 22 -8.98 -19.93 -12.34
CA GLN A 22 -9.76 -20.94 -13.07
C GLN A 22 -10.26 -20.38 -14.40
N ILE A 23 -10.17 -21.21 -15.44
CA ILE A 23 -10.77 -20.99 -16.75
C ILE A 23 -11.64 -22.18 -17.18
N ARG A 24 -12.45 -21.94 -18.20
CA ARG A 24 -13.18 -22.98 -18.93
C ARG A 24 -12.19 -23.75 -19.82
N VAL A 25 -12.23 -25.08 -19.75
CA VAL A 25 -11.42 -25.97 -20.58
C VAL A 25 -12.38 -26.83 -21.42
N GLU A 26 -12.48 -26.51 -22.70
CA GLU A 26 -13.30 -27.20 -23.71
C GLU A 26 -12.57 -27.21 -25.07
N ASP A 27 -13.12 -27.96 -26.03
CA ASP A 27 -12.62 -28.08 -27.41
C ASP A 27 -11.11 -28.32 -27.53
N GLN A 28 -10.39 -27.47 -28.29
CA GLN A 28 -8.95 -27.62 -28.54
C GLN A 28 -8.10 -27.63 -27.27
N GLU A 29 -8.50 -26.90 -26.22
CA GLU A 29 -7.79 -26.96 -24.94
C GLU A 29 -8.07 -28.28 -24.21
N ALA A 30 -9.28 -28.79 -24.33
CA ALA A 30 -9.66 -30.09 -23.79
C ALA A 30 -8.90 -31.25 -24.48
N GLU A 31 -8.67 -31.15 -25.79
CA GLU A 31 -7.95 -32.15 -26.59
C GLU A 31 -6.47 -32.30 -26.19
N LYS A 32 -5.85 -31.27 -25.60
CA LYS A 32 -4.45 -31.32 -25.12
C LYS A 32 -4.26 -32.22 -23.92
N ALA A 33 -5.33 -32.54 -23.19
CA ALA A 33 -5.31 -33.43 -22.03
C ALA A 33 -6.61 -34.25 -22.00
N PRO A 34 -6.76 -35.26 -22.87
CA PRO A 34 -7.99 -36.03 -22.98
C PRO A 34 -8.20 -36.90 -21.73
N LEU A 35 -9.42 -36.89 -21.20
CA LEU A 35 -9.85 -37.74 -20.07
C LEU A 35 -10.88 -38.74 -20.59
N ALA A 36 -10.42 -39.90 -21.07
CA ALA A 36 -11.28 -40.93 -21.65
C ALA A 36 -11.78 -41.90 -20.57
N GLY A 37 -13.07 -41.77 -20.21
CA GLY A 37 -13.70 -42.62 -19.19
C GLY A 37 -13.13 -42.42 -17.78
N PRO A 38 -13.42 -43.32 -16.83
CA PRO A 38 -12.96 -43.22 -15.46
C PRO A 38 -11.44 -43.07 -15.42
N SER A 39 -10.96 -42.01 -14.77
CA SER A 39 -9.54 -41.64 -14.79
C SER A 39 -9.08 -41.13 -13.44
N THR A 40 -7.80 -41.26 -13.15
CA THR A 40 -7.14 -40.64 -12.00
C THR A 40 -6.06 -39.71 -12.51
N ILE A 41 -6.13 -38.46 -12.08
CA ILE A 41 -5.11 -37.45 -12.36
C ILE A 41 -4.31 -37.17 -11.10
N ARG A 42 -2.98 -37.10 -11.23
CA ARG A 42 -2.06 -36.66 -10.20
C ARG A 42 -1.30 -35.45 -10.69
N GLN A 43 -1.37 -34.35 -9.96
CA GLN A 43 -0.87 -33.05 -10.39
C GLN A 43 -0.09 -32.38 -9.26
N THR A 44 1.01 -31.75 -9.61
CA THR A 44 1.94 -31.17 -8.64
C THR A 44 1.70 -29.68 -8.47
N VAL A 45 1.71 -29.21 -7.23
CA VAL A 45 1.65 -27.79 -6.87
C VAL A 45 2.79 -27.41 -5.92
N ARG A 46 3.41 -26.24 -6.14
CA ARG A 46 4.49 -25.70 -5.31
C ARG A 46 3.89 -24.81 -4.22
N LEU A 47 4.02 -25.21 -2.96
CA LEU A 47 3.42 -24.48 -1.84
C LEU A 47 4.28 -23.28 -1.42
N SER A 48 3.67 -22.10 -1.30
CA SER A 48 4.36 -20.87 -0.90
C SER A 48 4.60 -20.76 0.62
N VAL A 49 3.69 -21.30 1.42
CA VAL A 49 3.75 -21.32 2.90
C VAL A 49 3.52 -22.74 3.42
N GLY A 50 4.22 -23.10 4.49
CA GLY A 50 4.04 -24.37 5.19
C GLY A 50 3.06 -24.29 6.37
N GLY A 51 2.60 -25.43 6.85
CA GLY A 51 1.72 -25.53 8.02
C GLY A 51 1.55 -26.97 8.49
N PRO A 52 1.00 -27.20 9.69
CA PRO A 52 0.75 -28.52 10.25
C PRO A 52 -0.43 -29.24 9.58
N ARG A 53 -1.36 -28.47 9.00
CA ARG A 53 -2.55 -28.96 8.31
C ARG A 53 -2.78 -28.18 7.02
N LEU A 54 -3.39 -28.84 6.06
CA LEU A 54 -3.81 -28.25 4.79
C LEU A 54 -5.23 -28.66 4.40
N ARG A 55 -5.84 -27.91 3.49
CA ARG A 55 -7.08 -28.27 2.79
C ARG A 55 -6.99 -27.87 1.33
N VAL A 56 -7.72 -28.57 0.46
CA VAL A 56 -7.71 -28.33 -0.99
C VAL A 56 -9.08 -27.81 -1.42
N ARG A 57 -9.11 -26.73 -2.22
CA ARG A 57 -10.32 -26.26 -2.90
C ARG A 57 -10.43 -26.93 -4.25
N LEU A 58 -11.51 -27.69 -4.45
CA LEU A 58 -11.88 -28.26 -5.74
C LEU A 58 -12.88 -27.34 -6.44
N SER A 59 -12.82 -27.28 -7.76
CA SER A 59 -13.61 -26.31 -8.54
C SER A 59 -14.36 -26.97 -9.69
N ASN A 60 -15.66 -26.71 -9.73
CA ASN A 60 -16.56 -26.98 -10.85
C ASN A 60 -17.17 -25.67 -11.39
N LEU A 61 -16.44 -24.56 -11.23
CA LEU A 61 -16.94 -23.21 -11.49
C LEU A 61 -17.46 -22.98 -12.92
N PHE A 62 -16.83 -23.63 -13.91
CA PHE A 62 -17.24 -23.55 -15.32
C PHE A 62 -17.91 -24.83 -15.82
N GLY A 63 -18.11 -25.84 -14.97
CA GLY A 63 -18.85 -27.04 -15.35
C GLY A 63 -20.34 -26.77 -15.50
N ASP A 64 -20.99 -27.50 -16.38
CA ASP A 64 -22.44 -27.47 -16.64
C ASP A 64 -23.17 -28.73 -16.11
N ALA A 65 -22.42 -29.70 -15.58
CA ALA A 65 -22.94 -30.89 -14.91
C ALA A 65 -22.28 -31.07 -13.52
N PRO A 66 -22.91 -31.81 -12.59
CA PRO A 66 -22.29 -32.11 -11.29
C PRO A 66 -20.96 -32.85 -11.46
N LEU A 67 -19.89 -32.31 -10.89
CA LEU A 67 -18.58 -32.96 -10.86
C LEU A 67 -18.55 -33.98 -9.73
N VAL A 68 -18.27 -35.25 -10.06
CA VAL A 68 -18.05 -36.30 -9.07
C VAL A 68 -16.55 -36.52 -8.89
N ILE A 69 -16.10 -36.42 -7.63
CA ILE A 69 -14.76 -36.83 -7.21
C ILE A 69 -14.94 -38.15 -6.48
N GLY A 70 -14.53 -39.25 -7.10
CA GLY A 70 -14.72 -40.61 -6.58
C GLY A 70 -13.75 -40.96 -5.45
N GLY A 71 -12.61 -40.29 -5.42
CA GLY A 71 -11.59 -40.38 -4.39
C GLY A 71 -10.53 -39.32 -4.59
N ALA A 72 -9.88 -38.87 -3.52
CA ALA A 72 -8.81 -37.90 -3.60
C ALA A 72 -7.78 -38.09 -2.49
N GLN A 73 -6.53 -37.72 -2.77
CA GLN A 73 -5.45 -37.72 -1.78
C GLN A 73 -4.44 -36.61 -2.03
N VAL A 74 -3.66 -36.32 -0.99
CA VAL A 74 -2.44 -35.52 -1.07
C VAL A 74 -1.24 -36.32 -0.58
N ALA A 75 -0.07 -36.08 -1.18
CA ALA A 75 1.19 -36.70 -0.77
C ALA A 75 2.39 -35.83 -1.18
N LEU A 76 3.54 -36.04 -0.54
CA LEU A 76 4.80 -35.47 -1.02
C LEU A 76 5.31 -36.28 -2.23
N PRO A 77 5.64 -35.65 -3.36
CA PRO A 77 6.28 -36.34 -4.48
C PRO A 77 7.68 -36.83 -4.10
N ILE A 78 8.19 -37.88 -4.76
CA ILE A 78 9.56 -38.36 -4.51
C ILE A 78 10.63 -37.39 -5.03
N ALA A 79 10.28 -36.57 -6.02
CA ALA A 79 11.07 -35.50 -6.59
C ALA A 79 10.13 -34.52 -7.33
N ASN A 80 10.59 -33.29 -7.56
CA ASN A 80 9.86 -32.33 -8.40
C ASN A 80 9.65 -32.91 -9.82
N GLY A 81 8.45 -32.73 -10.38
CA GLY A 81 8.07 -33.29 -11.68
C GLY A 81 7.93 -34.82 -11.72
N ALA A 82 7.94 -35.52 -10.58
CA ALA A 82 7.75 -36.97 -10.54
C ALA A 82 6.28 -37.38 -10.39
N ALA A 83 5.87 -38.44 -11.09
CA ALA A 83 4.55 -39.07 -10.92
C ALA A 83 4.42 -39.83 -9.59
N ALA A 84 5.53 -40.41 -9.12
CA ALA A 84 5.57 -41.19 -7.90
C ALA A 84 5.59 -40.30 -6.65
N VAL A 85 4.95 -40.79 -5.59
CA VAL A 85 4.85 -40.11 -4.29
C VAL A 85 5.38 -40.97 -3.16
N ARG A 86 5.73 -40.32 -2.06
CA ARG A 86 6.11 -40.96 -0.81
C ARG A 86 4.89 -41.57 -0.13
N ALA A 87 4.78 -42.90 -0.15
CA ALA A 87 3.62 -43.63 0.38
C ALA A 87 3.32 -43.32 1.86
N ASP A 88 4.35 -43.12 2.68
CA ASP A 88 4.24 -42.76 4.12
C ASP A 88 3.56 -41.39 4.36
N THR A 89 3.59 -40.52 3.35
CA THR A 89 3.03 -39.16 3.41
C THR A 89 1.63 -39.07 2.81
N ALA A 90 1.14 -40.14 2.17
CA ALA A 90 -0.17 -40.14 1.54
C ALA A 90 -1.26 -39.94 2.60
N ARG A 91 -2.17 -39.00 2.34
CA ARG A 91 -3.33 -38.71 3.17
C ARG A 91 -4.57 -38.58 2.30
N PRO A 92 -5.64 -39.35 2.57
CA PRO A 92 -6.89 -39.19 1.85
C PRO A 92 -7.48 -37.80 2.13
N LEU A 93 -8.09 -37.20 1.12
CA LEU A 93 -8.96 -36.05 1.30
C LEU A 93 -10.38 -36.56 1.56
N THR A 94 -11.05 -35.97 2.54
CA THR A 94 -12.46 -36.24 2.84
C THR A 94 -13.30 -34.99 2.70
N PHE A 95 -14.62 -35.16 2.65
CA PHE A 95 -15.61 -34.09 2.50
C PHE A 95 -16.75 -34.36 3.47
N SER A 96 -16.76 -33.65 4.60
CA SER A 96 -17.66 -33.97 5.72
C SER A 96 -17.53 -35.44 6.17
N GLY A 97 -16.30 -35.97 6.16
CA GLY A 97 -15.97 -37.36 6.49
C GLY A 97 -16.15 -38.38 5.37
N ALA A 98 -16.77 -38.02 4.23
CA ALA A 98 -16.92 -38.92 3.09
C ALA A 98 -15.66 -38.90 2.18
N THR A 99 -15.32 -40.02 1.56
CA THR A 99 -14.16 -40.14 0.64
C THR A 99 -14.47 -39.68 -0.79
N SER A 100 -15.75 -39.43 -1.10
CA SER A 100 -16.21 -38.92 -2.38
C SER A 100 -17.10 -37.70 -2.19
N VAL A 101 -17.21 -36.87 -3.23
CA VAL A 101 -18.07 -35.69 -3.20
C VAL A 101 -18.66 -35.39 -4.58
N ARG A 102 -19.86 -34.83 -4.58
CA ARG A 102 -20.50 -34.26 -5.76
C ARG A 102 -20.53 -32.74 -5.62
N ILE A 103 -19.89 -32.05 -6.55
CA ILE A 103 -19.81 -30.58 -6.59
C ILE A 103 -20.78 -30.08 -7.67
N PRO A 104 -21.80 -29.26 -7.32
CA PRO A 104 -22.74 -28.72 -8.30
C PRO A 104 -22.06 -27.92 -9.42
N PRO A 105 -22.69 -27.77 -10.60
CA PRO A 105 -22.27 -26.82 -11.62
C PRO A 105 -22.09 -25.41 -11.04
N GLY A 106 -21.01 -24.72 -11.39
CA GLY A 106 -20.76 -23.36 -10.91
C GLY A 106 -20.27 -23.25 -9.47
N ALA A 107 -20.06 -24.38 -8.77
CA ALA A 107 -19.67 -24.39 -7.36
C ALA A 107 -18.21 -24.78 -7.14
N GLU A 108 -17.71 -24.45 -5.96
CA GLU A 108 -16.40 -24.87 -5.44
C GLU A 108 -16.58 -25.43 -4.03
N LEU A 109 -15.67 -26.30 -3.62
CA LEU A 109 -15.76 -26.97 -2.32
C LEU A 109 -14.38 -27.26 -1.73
N TYR A 110 -14.21 -27.01 -0.44
CA TYR A 110 -13.02 -27.38 0.31
C TYR A 110 -13.11 -28.81 0.83
N SER A 111 -12.00 -29.54 0.78
CA SER A 111 -11.83 -30.75 1.58
C SER A 111 -11.85 -30.45 3.07
N ASP A 112 -12.13 -31.47 3.88
CA ASP A 112 -11.82 -31.44 5.30
C ASP A 112 -10.30 -31.22 5.49
N PRO A 113 -9.86 -30.63 6.61
CA PRO A 113 -8.45 -30.34 6.78
C PRO A 113 -7.65 -31.57 7.21
N VAL A 114 -6.54 -31.81 6.51
CA VAL A 114 -5.67 -32.98 6.64
C VAL A 114 -4.40 -32.64 7.40
N ALA A 115 -4.00 -33.50 8.34
CA ALA A 115 -2.72 -33.42 9.03
C ALA A 115 -1.59 -34.00 8.17
N LEU A 116 -0.89 -33.09 7.49
CA LEU A 116 0.34 -33.34 6.75
C LEU A 116 1.25 -32.13 6.99
N PRO A 117 2.23 -32.22 7.90
CA PRO A 117 3.16 -31.13 8.13
C PRO A 117 3.97 -30.84 6.87
N ILE A 118 3.85 -29.62 6.35
CA ILE A 118 4.53 -29.17 5.14
C ILE A 118 5.46 -27.99 5.47
N THR A 119 6.65 -28.00 4.89
CA THR A 119 7.56 -26.85 4.89
C THR A 119 7.25 -25.90 3.73
N ALA A 120 7.44 -24.60 3.93
CA ALA A 120 7.30 -23.63 2.84
C ALA A 120 8.22 -24.00 1.68
N GLY A 121 7.66 -24.12 0.48
CA GLY A 121 8.39 -24.45 -0.75
C GLY A 121 8.39 -25.92 -1.10
N ALA A 122 7.71 -26.77 -0.31
CA ALA A 122 7.50 -28.14 -0.71
C ALA A 122 6.58 -28.23 -1.92
N ASP A 123 6.84 -29.23 -2.75
CA ASP A 123 5.91 -29.69 -3.76
C ASP A 123 4.87 -30.60 -3.10
N LEU A 124 3.63 -30.51 -3.54
CA LEU A 124 2.52 -31.34 -3.10
C LEU A 124 1.86 -31.98 -4.32
N ALA A 125 1.75 -33.30 -4.33
CA ALA A 125 0.96 -34.01 -5.31
C ALA A 125 -0.49 -34.07 -4.84
N VAL A 126 -1.41 -33.52 -5.62
CA VAL A 126 -2.86 -33.67 -5.44
C VAL A 126 -3.34 -34.71 -6.44
N THR A 127 -3.96 -35.78 -5.96
CA THR A 127 -4.48 -36.86 -6.81
C THR A 127 -6.01 -36.88 -6.73
N LEU A 128 -6.69 -36.87 -7.87
CA LEU A 128 -8.15 -36.88 -7.98
C LEU A 128 -8.57 -38.04 -8.89
N HIS A 129 -9.50 -38.87 -8.42
CA HIS A 129 -10.22 -39.82 -9.26
C HIS A 129 -11.53 -39.20 -9.76
N LEU A 130 -11.66 -39.17 -11.08
CA LEU A 130 -12.82 -38.73 -11.83
C LEU A 130 -13.49 -39.98 -12.41
N PRO A 131 -14.51 -40.55 -11.75
CA PRO A 131 -15.25 -41.70 -12.28
C PRO A 131 -15.97 -41.33 -13.59
N GLU A 132 -16.41 -40.08 -13.68
CA GLU A 132 -17.07 -39.50 -14.86
C GLU A 132 -16.43 -38.13 -15.14
N PRO A 133 -15.34 -38.05 -15.92
CA PRO A 133 -14.74 -36.77 -16.27
C PRO A 133 -15.75 -35.89 -17.03
N PRO A 134 -15.97 -34.63 -16.62
CA PRO A 134 -16.92 -33.78 -17.32
C PRO A 134 -16.34 -33.35 -18.67
N ALA A 135 -17.20 -33.23 -19.69
CA ALA A 135 -16.79 -32.75 -21.01
C ALA A 135 -16.32 -31.29 -20.94
N ARG A 136 -17.13 -30.44 -20.30
CA ARG A 136 -16.80 -29.06 -19.97
C ARG A 136 -16.11 -29.00 -18.61
N ARG A 137 -14.84 -28.61 -18.61
CA ARG A 137 -13.98 -28.68 -17.43
C ARG A 137 -13.68 -27.30 -16.87
N THR A 138 -13.43 -27.30 -15.56
CA THR A 138 -12.77 -26.20 -14.87
C THR A 138 -11.31 -26.55 -14.66
N GLY A 139 -10.39 -25.67 -15.05
CA GLY A 139 -8.97 -25.93 -14.86
C GLY A 139 -8.10 -24.74 -15.25
N HIS A 140 -6.82 -25.03 -15.42
CA HIS A 140 -5.80 -24.06 -15.75
C HIS A 140 -4.71 -24.72 -16.64
N PRO A 141 -4.86 -24.68 -17.98
CA PRO A 141 -3.92 -25.29 -18.93
C PRO A 141 -2.50 -24.73 -18.84
N GLY A 142 -2.35 -23.46 -18.47
CA GLY A 142 -1.08 -22.72 -18.35
C GLY A 142 -0.19 -23.11 -17.16
N SER A 143 -0.44 -24.23 -16.48
CA SER A 143 0.17 -24.60 -15.18
C SER A 143 1.70 -24.49 -15.06
N ARG A 144 2.43 -24.70 -16.17
CA ARG A 144 3.90 -24.86 -16.21
C ARG A 144 4.41 -25.89 -15.18
N ALA A 145 3.58 -26.88 -14.89
CA ALA A 145 3.85 -27.94 -13.93
C ALA A 145 3.35 -29.27 -14.50
N SER A 146 4.01 -30.35 -14.11
CA SER A 146 3.65 -31.69 -14.54
C SER A 146 2.36 -32.18 -13.86
N ALA A 147 1.48 -32.76 -14.69
CA ALA A 147 0.39 -33.62 -14.26
C ALA A 147 0.50 -34.98 -14.98
N PHE A 148 -0.11 -36.00 -14.38
CA PHE A 148 -0.01 -37.39 -14.80
C PHE A 148 -1.38 -38.05 -14.77
N LEU A 149 -1.67 -38.89 -15.75
CA LEU A 149 -2.95 -39.56 -15.92
C LEU A 149 -2.80 -41.07 -15.91
N LEU A 150 -3.70 -41.76 -15.21
CA LEU A 150 -3.94 -43.19 -15.34
C LEU A 150 -5.44 -43.50 -15.50
N PRO A 151 -5.80 -44.57 -16.22
CA PRO A 151 -7.18 -45.04 -16.28
C PRO A 151 -7.62 -45.70 -14.96
N GLY A 152 -8.91 -45.56 -14.65
CA GLY A 152 -9.56 -46.12 -13.47
C GLY A 152 -9.26 -45.35 -12.17
N ASP A 153 -9.67 -45.95 -11.05
CA ASP A 153 -9.30 -45.47 -9.70
C ASP A 153 -7.88 -45.93 -9.35
N ARG A 154 -6.97 -44.97 -9.24
CA ARG A 154 -5.55 -45.15 -8.90
C ARG A 154 -5.12 -44.23 -7.78
N VAL A 155 -6.04 -43.75 -6.94
CA VAL A 155 -5.75 -42.74 -5.90
C VAL A 155 -4.61 -43.22 -5.00
N ALA A 156 -4.69 -44.46 -4.50
CA ALA A 156 -3.72 -45.04 -3.57
C ALA A 156 -2.41 -45.53 -4.22
N ASP A 157 -2.25 -45.45 -5.54
CA ASP A 157 -1.06 -45.96 -6.25
C ASP A 157 0.12 -45.00 -6.06
N ALA A 158 1.00 -45.30 -5.10
CA ALA A 158 2.15 -44.45 -4.80
C ALA A 158 3.17 -44.37 -5.97
N ALA A 159 3.37 -45.45 -6.72
CA ALA A 159 4.33 -45.47 -7.82
C ALA A 159 3.79 -44.75 -9.07
N PHE A 160 2.47 -44.81 -9.30
CA PHE A 160 1.80 -44.24 -10.46
C PHE A 160 2.45 -44.70 -11.78
N ALA A 161 2.85 -45.97 -11.83
CA ALA A 161 3.63 -46.53 -12.92
C ALA A 161 2.84 -46.55 -14.23
N GLY A 162 3.49 -46.19 -15.34
CA GLY A 162 2.87 -46.14 -16.66
C GLY A 162 1.97 -44.92 -16.90
N ALA A 163 1.96 -43.96 -15.97
CA ALA A 163 1.17 -42.74 -16.13
C ALA A 163 1.62 -41.92 -17.33
N GLN A 164 0.62 -41.37 -18.03
CA GLN A 164 0.85 -40.50 -19.18
C GLN A 164 0.95 -39.03 -18.73
N PRO A 165 1.85 -38.23 -19.30
CA PRO A 165 1.90 -36.81 -19.00
C PRO A 165 0.59 -36.13 -19.44
N ALA A 166 0.10 -35.20 -18.64
CA ALA A 166 -1.05 -34.36 -18.91
C ALA A 166 -0.67 -32.89 -18.71
N ALA A 167 -1.17 -32.02 -19.57
CA ALA A 167 -0.98 -30.58 -19.42
C ALA A 167 -2.02 -29.99 -18.46
N GLY A 168 -1.61 -28.97 -17.70
CA GLY A 168 -2.53 -28.15 -16.92
C GLY A 168 -2.88 -28.69 -15.54
N TRP A 169 -3.47 -27.83 -14.73
CA TRP A 169 -4.15 -28.21 -13.49
C TRP A 169 -5.65 -28.41 -13.75
N HIS A 170 -6.21 -29.48 -13.19
CA HIS A 170 -7.58 -29.91 -13.42
C HIS A 170 -8.35 -29.90 -12.11
N GLN A 171 -9.46 -29.15 -12.07
CA GLN A 171 -10.42 -29.08 -10.97
C GLN A 171 -9.84 -28.75 -9.58
N ILE A 172 -8.62 -28.20 -9.51
CA ILE A 172 -8.03 -27.65 -8.27
C ILE A 172 -7.90 -26.14 -8.38
N ALA A 173 -8.38 -25.44 -7.36
CA ALA A 173 -8.31 -23.98 -7.30
C ALA A 173 -7.28 -23.47 -6.28
N ASP A 174 -7.19 -24.11 -5.11
CA ASP A 174 -6.37 -23.65 -3.99
C ASP A 174 -5.83 -24.81 -3.15
N VAL A 175 -4.69 -24.57 -2.53
CA VAL A 175 -4.25 -25.27 -1.33
C VAL A 175 -4.05 -24.23 -0.24
N GLU A 176 -4.78 -24.39 0.85
CA GLU A 176 -4.65 -23.55 2.04
C GLU A 176 -3.99 -24.32 3.16
N VAL A 177 -3.16 -23.63 3.94
CA VAL A 177 -2.49 -24.17 5.13
C VAL A 177 -2.94 -23.42 6.37
N GLU A 178 -3.00 -24.12 7.50
CA GLU A 178 -3.28 -23.52 8.80
C GLU A 178 -2.01 -22.83 9.31
N ALA A 179 -1.84 -21.54 9.03
CA ALA A 179 -0.63 -20.81 9.38
C ALA A 179 -0.93 -19.32 9.64
N PRO A 180 -0.22 -18.68 10.58
CA PRO A 180 -0.32 -17.23 10.82
C PRO A 180 0.46 -16.44 9.75
N ALA A 181 0.27 -16.78 8.48
CA ALA A 181 0.92 -16.18 7.33
C ALA A 181 -0.02 -15.21 6.61
N ARG A 182 0.51 -14.46 5.64
CA ARG A 182 -0.28 -13.62 4.74
C ARG A 182 0.04 -13.99 3.30
N THR A 183 -0.89 -13.73 2.41
CA THR A 183 -0.78 -14.04 0.99
C THR A 183 -0.71 -12.76 0.18
N ILE A 184 0.23 -12.75 -0.76
CA ILE A 184 0.32 -11.79 -1.86
C ILE A 184 -0.25 -12.48 -3.09
N VAL A 185 -1.20 -11.86 -3.77
CA VAL A 185 -1.75 -12.38 -5.02
C VAL A 185 -1.10 -11.66 -6.20
N ALA A 186 -0.41 -12.38 -7.07
CA ALA A 186 0.02 -11.86 -8.36
C ALA A 186 -1.11 -12.10 -9.37
N ILE A 187 -1.80 -11.04 -9.80
CA ILE A 187 -2.96 -11.11 -10.69
C ILE A 187 -2.56 -10.51 -12.05
N GLY A 188 -2.79 -11.25 -13.13
CA GLY A 188 -2.35 -10.78 -14.44
C GLY A 188 -2.56 -11.73 -15.61
N ASP A 189 -1.82 -11.49 -16.67
CA ASP A 189 -1.87 -12.23 -17.94
C ASP A 189 -0.78 -13.34 -18.06
N SER A 190 -0.42 -13.74 -19.29
CA SER A 190 0.60 -14.76 -19.59
C SER A 190 1.99 -14.45 -19.03
N ILE A 191 2.33 -13.17 -18.86
CA ILE A 191 3.59 -12.75 -18.24
C ILE A 191 3.57 -13.11 -16.75
N THR A 192 2.43 -12.92 -16.10
CA THR A 192 2.25 -13.34 -14.70
C THR A 192 2.16 -14.86 -14.58
N ASP A 193 1.41 -15.50 -15.49
CA ASP A 193 1.27 -16.96 -15.59
C ASP A 193 2.63 -17.67 -15.75
N GLY A 194 3.58 -16.98 -16.41
CA GLY A 194 4.95 -17.43 -16.58
C GLY A 194 5.17 -18.18 -17.88
N TYR A 195 4.54 -17.73 -18.97
CA TYR A 195 4.80 -18.27 -20.30
C TYR A 195 6.31 -18.24 -20.64
N GLY A 196 6.79 -19.28 -21.33
CA GLY A 196 8.19 -19.37 -21.76
C GLY A 196 9.15 -20.00 -20.74
N VAL A 197 8.73 -20.22 -19.48
CA VAL A 197 9.55 -21.00 -18.53
C VAL A 197 9.57 -22.47 -18.90
N THR A 198 10.67 -23.15 -18.58
CA THR A 198 10.72 -24.61 -18.67
C THR A 198 9.73 -25.21 -17.65
N PRO A 199 8.82 -26.13 -18.03
CA PRO A 199 7.92 -26.76 -17.07
C PRO A 199 8.67 -27.35 -15.86
N ASP A 200 8.05 -27.25 -14.69
CA ASP A 200 8.61 -27.68 -13.40
C ASP A 200 9.89 -26.95 -12.94
N SER A 201 10.41 -25.98 -13.71
CA SER A 201 11.61 -25.24 -13.30
C SER A 201 11.37 -24.34 -12.08
N ASN A 202 10.11 -23.94 -11.85
CA ASN A 202 9.71 -22.95 -10.84
C ASN A 202 10.53 -21.65 -10.97
N ARG A 203 10.64 -21.13 -12.21
CA ARG A 203 11.39 -19.91 -12.55
C ARG A 203 10.52 -18.80 -13.13
N ARG A 204 9.25 -18.75 -12.73
CA ARG A 204 8.37 -17.61 -13.01
C ARG A 204 8.80 -16.44 -12.12
N TRP A 205 8.43 -15.20 -12.45
CA TRP A 205 8.82 -14.07 -11.60
C TRP A 205 8.25 -14.21 -10.17
N THR A 206 7.08 -14.83 -10.03
CA THR A 206 6.45 -15.12 -8.74
C THR A 206 7.24 -16.15 -7.91
N ASP A 207 7.90 -17.11 -8.56
CA ASP A 207 8.75 -18.10 -7.89
C ASP A 207 10.08 -17.48 -7.40
N PHE A 208 10.73 -16.68 -8.25
CA PHE A 208 11.91 -15.91 -7.84
C PHE A 208 11.57 -14.90 -6.75
N PHE A 209 10.41 -14.25 -6.83
CA PHE A 209 9.94 -13.32 -5.82
C PHE A 209 9.69 -14.01 -4.48
N LEU A 210 9.03 -15.17 -4.48
CA LEU A 210 8.84 -16.02 -3.31
C LEU A 210 10.19 -16.44 -2.69
N SER A 211 11.18 -16.78 -3.52
CA SER A 211 12.53 -17.11 -3.05
C SER A 211 13.19 -15.92 -2.34
N ARG A 212 13.05 -14.70 -2.87
CA ARG A 212 13.51 -13.46 -2.22
C ARG A 212 12.79 -13.19 -0.90
N LEU A 213 11.46 -13.37 -0.85
CA LEU A 213 10.67 -13.21 0.37
C LEU A 213 11.13 -14.18 1.47
N ARG A 214 11.41 -15.43 1.12
CA ARG A 214 11.90 -16.44 2.07
C ARG A 214 13.29 -16.15 2.60
N ALA A 215 14.16 -15.58 1.76
CA ALA A 215 15.52 -15.23 2.15
C ALA A 215 15.57 -14.06 3.15
N ASP A 216 14.54 -13.20 3.20
CA ASP A 216 14.46 -12.08 4.15
C ASP A 216 13.62 -12.46 5.39
N PRO A 217 14.20 -12.44 6.62
CA PRO A 217 13.49 -12.81 7.85
C PRO A 217 12.21 -12.01 8.11
N ARG A 218 12.09 -10.78 7.58
CA ARG A 218 10.92 -9.91 7.78
C ARG A 218 9.73 -10.34 6.93
N THR A 219 9.98 -11.05 5.84
CA THR A 219 8.98 -11.45 4.84
C THR A 219 8.87 -12.96 4.65
N ARG A 220 9.69 -13.77 5.35
CA ARG A 220 9.71 -15.24 5.22
C ARG A 220 8.38 -15.98 5.47
N ASN A 221 7.43 -15.32 6.14
CA ASN A 221 6.10 -15.85 6.43
C ASN A 221 5.03 -15.38 5.42
N LEU A 222 5.45 -14.86 4.26
CA LEU A 222 4.57 -14.43 3.19
C LEU A 222 4.46 -15.50 2.11
N GLY A 223 3.23 -15.81 1.74
CA GLY A 223 2.89 -16.63 0.58
C GLY A 223 2.70 -15.79 -0.66
N VAL A 224 2.86 -16.43 -1.81
CA VAL A 224 2.57 -15.87 -3.13
C VAL A 224 1.64 -16.83 -3.84
N VAL A 225 0.49 -16.33 -4.30
CA VAL A 225 -0.43 -17.04 -5.18
C VAL A 225 -0.34 -16.41 -6.56
N ASN A 226 -0.14 -17.23 -7.58
CA ASN A 226 -0.10 -16.80 -8.97
C ASN A 226 -1.49 -16.99 -9.60
N ALA A 227 -2.15 -15.90 -9.93
CA ALA A 227 -3.44 -15.84 -10.59
C ALA A 227 -3.31 -15.27 -12.02
N GLY A 228 -2.21 -15.57 -12.70
CA GLY A 228 -2.03 -15.33 -14.13
C GLY A 228 -3.02 -16.13 -14.98
N ILE A 229 -3.41 -15.60 -16.14
CA ILE A 229 -4.10 -16.35 -17.19
C ILE A 229 -3.53 -15.90 -18.53
N GLY A 230 -3.04 -16.83 -19.35
CA GLY A 230 -2.55 -16.49 -20.69
C GLY A 230 -3.60 -15.76 -21.54
N GLY A 231 -3.20 -14.73 -22.30
CA GLY A 231 -4.12 -13.97 -23.16
C GLY A 231 -5.27 -13.26 -22.42
N ASN A 232 -5.22 -13.14 -21.10
CA ASN A 232 -6.26 -12.46 -20.33
C ASN A 232 -6.18 -10.94 -20.47
N ARG A 233 -7.32 -10.29 -20.29
CA ARG A 233 -7.55 -8.90 -20.60
C ARG A 233 -8.33 -8.25 -19.47
N VAL A 234 -8.14 -6.95 -19.34
CA VAL A 234 -8.78 -6.16 -18.29
C VAL A 234 -10.29 -6.06 -18.52
N LEU A 235 -10.70 -5.81 -19.77
CA LEU A 235 -12.06 -5.37 -20.09
C LEU A 235 -12.94 -6.45 -20.71
N LEU A 236 -12.39 -7.25 -21.62
CA LEU A 236 -13.12 -8.30 -22.35
C LEU A 236 -12.55 -9.66 -22.03
N ASP A 237 -13.35 -10.71 -22.21
CA ASP A 237 -12.85 -12.06 -22.04
C ASP A 237 -11.76 -12.38 -23.07
N GLY A 238 -10.85 -13.26 -22.67
CA GLY A 238 -9.82 -13.84 -23.53
C GLY A 238 -9.89 -15.36 -23.43
N ILE A 239 -8.75 -16.00 -23.18
CA ILE A 239 -8.72 -17.43 -22.83
C ILE A 239 -9.53 -17.71 -21.55
N GLY A 240 -9.57 -16.75 -20.62
CA GLY A 240 -10.40 -16.80 -19.42
C GLY A 240 -11.27 -15.55 -19.27
N PRO A 241 -12.12 -15.51 -18.22
CA PRO A 241 -12.93 -14.32 -17.91
C PRO A 241 -12.04 -13.10 -17.70
N ASN A 242 -12.51 -11.93 -18.13
CA ASN A 242 -11.81 -10.65 -17.94
C ASN A 242 -11.47 -10.37 -16.46
N LEU A 243 -10.41 -9.59 -16.24
CA LEU A 243 -9.94 -9.21 -14.91
C LEU A 243 -11.05 -8.62 -14.05
N MET A 244 -11.84 -7.70 -14.61
CA MET A 244 -12.91 -7.02 -13.88
C MET A 244 -13.90 -8.01 -13.26
N ALA A 245 -14.28 -9.05 -14.00
CA ALA A 245 -15.19 -10.09 -13.57
C ALA A 245 -14.57 -11.08 -12.57
N ARG A 246 -13.28 -11.42 -12.73
CA ARG A 246 -12.64 -12.44 -11.88
C ARG A 246 -11.95 -11.90 -10.62
N PHE A 247 -11.79 -10.58 -10.50
CA PHE A 247 -10.98 -9.99 -9.43
C PHE A 247 -11.45 -10.35 -8.01
N ASP A 248 -12.77 -10.38 -7.74
CA ASP A 248 -13.25 -10.77 -6.40
C ASP A 248 -12.85 -12.21 -6.07
N ARG A 249 -13.02 -13.13 -7.03
CA ARG A 249 -12.70 -14.54 -6.86
C ARG A 249 -11.19 -14.78 -6.71
N ASP A 250 -10.41 -14.16 -7.59
CA ASP A 250 -8.99 -14.46 -7.71
C ASP A 250 -8.12 -13.67 -6.74
N VAL A 251 -8.60 -12.53 -6.22
CA VAL A 251 -7.88 -11.70 -5.24
C VAL A 251 -8.61 -11.63 -3.90
N ILE A 252 -9.84 -11.09 -3.87
CA ILE A 252 -10.52 -10.74 -2.62
C ILE A 252 -10.89 -11.99 -1.80
N ALA A 253 -11.36 -13.04 -2.46
CA ALA A 253 -11.83 -14.27 -1.83
C ALA A 253 -10.69 -15.23 -1.42
N ARG A 254 -9.42 -14.88 -1.67
CA ARG A 254 -8.27 -15.74 -1.31
C ARG A 254 -7.92 -15.56 0.17
N SER A 255 -7.87 -16.67 0.91
CA SER A 255 -7.58 -16.61 2.34
C SER A 255 -6.21 -16.02 2.65
N GLY A 256 -6.19 -15.06 3.58
CA GLY A 256 -4.97 -14.39 4.00
C GLY A 256 -4.45 -13.34 3.00
N ALA A 257 -5.17 -13.06 1.91
CA ALA A 257 -4.80 -12.01 0.97
C ALA A 257 -4.73 -10.65 1.68
N THR A 258 -3.59 -9.97 1.52
CA THR A 258 -3.36 -8.62 2.07
C THR A 258 -2.79 -7.65 1.05
N HIS A 259 -2.22 -8.19 -0.02
CA HIS A 259 -1.64 -7.43 -1.12
C HIS A 259 -1.98 -8.13 -2.42
N ALA A 260 -2.14 -7.36 -3.48
CA ALA A 260 -2.20 -7.86 -4.84
C ALA A 260 -1.24 -7.06 -5.73
N ILE A 261 -0.49 -7.73 -6.59
CA ILE A 261 0.35 -7.11 -7.62
C ILE A 261 -0.36 -7.32 -8.95
N LEU A 262 -0.85 -6.23 -9.55
CA LEU A 262 -1.58 -6.24 -10.81
C LEU A 262 -0.63 -5.99 -11.98
N LEU A 263 -0.51 -6.95 -12.89
CA LEU A 263 0.18 -6.81 -14.18
C LEU A 263 -0.71 -7.37 -15.29
N GLU A 264 -1.54 -6.53 -15.88
CA GLU A 264 -2.46 -6.90 -16.94
C GLU A 264 -2.77 -5.69 -17.81
N GLY A 265 -3.26 -5.88 -19.03
CA GLY A 265 -3.65 -4.80 -19.96
C GLY A 265 -2.85 -4.79 -21.27
N ILE A 266 -1.77 -5.57 -21.36
CA ILE A 266 -0.98 -5.67 -22.59
C ILE A 266 -1.77 -6.35 -23.72
N ASN A 267 -2.59 -7.35 -23.38
CA ASN A 267 -3.44 -8.05 -24.36
C ASN A 267 -4.62 -7.18 -24.83
N ASP A 268 -5.09 -6.23 -24.02
CA ASP A 268 -6.08 -5.24 -24.45
C ASP A 268 -5.54 -4.36 -25.57
N LEU A 269 -4.28 -3.92 -25.44
CA LEU A 269 -3.57 -3.17 -26.47
C LEU A 269 -3.20 -4.05 -27.67
N GLY A 270 -2.70 -5.25 -27.43
CA GLY A 270 -2.28 -6.17 -28.47
C GLY A 270 -3.44 -6.59 -29.37
N VAL A 271 -4.57 -7.00 -28.79
CA VAL A 271 -5.77 -7.40 -29.56
C VAL A 271 -6.37 -6.22 -30.33
N LEU A 272 -6.26 -5.00 -29.82
CA LEU A 272 -6.79 -3.80 -30.50
C LEU A 272 -6.19 -3.63 -31.90
N THR A 273 -4.90 -3.96 -32.08
CA THR A 273 -4.18 -3.76 -33.35
C THR A 273 -3.79 -5.05 -34.07
N ARG A 274 -4.13 -6.21 -33.51
CA ARG A 274 -3.70 -7.53 -34.02
C ARG A 274 -4.12 -7.76 -35.47
N ASP A 275 -5.41 -7.59 -35.76
CA ASP A 275 -6.01 -8.02 -37.03
C ASP A 275 -6.06 -6.86 -38.05
N ALA A 276 -6.11 -5.60 -37.59
CA ALA A 276 -6.13 -4.40 -38.41
C ALA A 276 -5.69 -3.16 -37.60
N PRO A 277 -5.23 -2.08 -38.24
CA PRO A 277 -4.96 -0.80 -37.56
C PRO A 277 -6.21 -0.25 -36.86
N ALA A 278 -6.03 0.29 -35.66
CA ALA A 278 -7.10 0.91 -34.91
C ALA A 278 -7.23 2.39 -35.21
N THR A 279 -8.43 2.95 -35.03
CA THR A 279 -8.63 4.39 -35.21
C THR A 279 -8.07 5.18 -34.02
N PRO A 280 -7.70 6.47 -34.20
CA PRO A 280 -7.27 7.30 -33.08
C PRO A 280 -8.30 7.39 -31.93
N GLN A 281 -9.60 7.24 -32.24
CA GLN A 281 -10.64 7.19 -31.23
C GLN A 281 -10.60 5.89 -30.42
N ALA A 282 -10.31 4.75 -31.06
CA ALA A 282 -10.20 3.47 -30.40
C ALA A 282 -8.98 3.41 -29.47
N HIS A 283 -7.82 3.96 -29.89
CA HIS A 283 -6.64 4.14 -29.04
C HIS A 283 -6.95 4.97 -27.78
N ARG A 284 -7.58 6.15 -27.94
CA ARG A 284 -7.98 6.97 -26.77
C ARG A 284 -8.97 6.25 -25.86
N ARG A 285 -9.92 5.50 -26.45
CA ARG A 285 -10.94 4.76 -25.71
C ARG A 285 -10.32 3.65 -24.86
N ILE A 286 -9.43 2.83 -25.43
CA ILE A 286 -8.85 1.70 -24.70
C ILE A 286 -8.04 2.17 -23.48
N VAL A 287 -7.26 3.24 -23.63
CA VAL A 287 -6.50 3.83 -22.52
C VAL A 287 -7.44 4.34 -21.42
N ALA A 288 -8.52 5.03 -21.80
CA ALA A 288 -9.50 5.54 -20.83
C ALA A 288 -10.22 4.40 -20.09
N GLU A 289 -10.64 3.35 -20.80
CA GLU A 289 -11.36 2.22 -20.21
C GLU A 289 -10.47 1.37 -19.30
N VAL A 290 -9.25 1.04 -19.74
CA VAL A 290 -8.28 0.27 -18.92
C VAL A 290 -7.92 1.03 -17.64
N THR A 291 -7.58 2.32 -17.75
CA THR A 291 -7.26 3.12 -16.55
C THR A 291 -8.49 3.36 -15.68
N GLY A 292 -9.69 3.41 -16.25
CA GLY A 292 -10.96 3.45 -15.52
C GLY A 292 -11.19 2.17 -14.71
N ALA A 293 -10.96 1.00 -15.31
CA ALA A 293 -11.02 -0.29 -14.65
C ALA A 293 -10.03 -0.39 -13.48
N TYR A 294 -8.78 0.08 -13.64
CA TYR A 294 -7.80 0.10 -12.55
C TYR A 294 -8.25 0.90 -11.33
N ARG A 295 -8.96 2.03 -11.52
CA ARG A 295 -9.53 2.78 -10.39
C ARG A 295 -10.53 1.94 -9.60
N GLN A 296 -11.44 1.28 -10.30
CA GLN A 296 -12.46 0.42 -9.67
C GLN A 296 -11.83 -0.78 -8.96
N LEU A 297 -10.80 -1.41 -9.55
CA LEU A 297 -10.08 -2.51 -8.92
C LEU A 297 -9.36 -2.07 -7.65
N ALA A 298 -8.72 -0.89 -7.66
CA ALA A 298 -8.08 -0.32 -6.48
C ALA A 298 -9.09 0.01 -5.37
N GLU A 299 -10.26 0.55 -5.73
CA GLU A 299 -11.35 0.79 -4.78
C GLU A 299 -11.87 -0.52 -4.16
N ARG A 300 -12.11 -1.55 -4.98
CA ARG A 300 -12.51 -2.89 -4.51
C ARG A 300 -11.47 -3.49 -3.58
N ALA A 301 -10.20 -3.44 -3.94
CA ALA A 301 -9.12 -3.96 -3.10
C ALA A 301 -9.07 -3.25 -1.74
N ARG A 302 -9.09 -1.90 -1.74
CA ARG A 302 -9.07 -1.09 -0.51
C ARG A 302 -10.28 -1.34 0.38
N ALA A 303 -11.48 -1.52 -0.20
CA ALA A 303 -12.69 -1.86 0.55
C ALA A 303 -12.56 -3.17 1.34
N HIS A 304 -11.69 -4.08 0.89
CA HIS A 304 -11.39 -5.35 1.54
C HIS A 304 -10.06 -5.36 2.29
N GLY A 305 -9.43 -4.19 2.51
CA GLY A 305 -8.15 -4.08 3.22
C GLY A 305 -6.97 -4.70 2.47
N ILE A 306 -7.09 -4.88 1.16
CA ILE A 306 -6.03 -5.39 0.28
C ILE A 306 -5.33 -4.20 -0.38
N LYS A 307 -4.01 -4.14 -0.25
CA LYS A 307 -3.20 -3.15 -0.97
C LYS A 307 -3.02 -3.56 -2.42
N LEU A 308 -3.47 -2.75 -3.36
CA LEU A 308 -3.29 -3.00 -4.79
C LEU A 308 -2.03 -2.28 -5.28
N ILE A 309 -1.06 -3.06 -5.74
CA ILE A 309 0.22 -2.60 -6.26
C ILE A 309 0.16 -2.67 -7.79
N GLY A 310 0.37 -1.54 -8.46
CA GLY A 310 0.35 -1.46 -9.93
C GLY A 310 1.68 -1.87 -10.53
N GLY A 311 1.68 -2.88 -11.40
CA GLY A 311 2.79 -3.25 -12.26
C GLY A 311 2.68 -2.56 -13.62
N THR A 312 3.69 -1.80 -14.03
CA THR A 312 3.70 -1.19 -15.37
C THR A 312 3.75 -2.25 -16.47
N LEU A 313 2.99 -2.07 -17.55
CA LEU A 313 3.01 -2.91 -18.75
C LEU A 313 4.41 -2.98 -19.35
N THR A 314 4.89 -4.17 -19.68
CA THR A 314 6.24 -4.39 -20.22
C THR A 314 6.33 -3.97 -21.69
N PRO A 315 7.52 -3.63 -22.20
CA PRO A 315 7.70 -3.35 -23.62
C PRO A 315 7.37 -4.59 -24.46
N PHE A 316 6.77 -4.38 -25.62
CA PHE A 316 6.45 -5.48 -26.54
C PHE A 316 6.58 -5.12 -28.03
N VAL A 317 7.21 -3.98 -28.36
CA VAL A 317 7.46 -3.63 -29.77
C VAL A 317 8.34 -4.68 -30.42
N GLY A 318 7.93 -5.17 -31.60
CA GLY A 318 8.58 -6.26 -32.32
C GLY A 318 7.85 -7.60 -32.21
N ASN A 319 6.83 -7.73 -31.36
CA ASN A 319 6.05 -8.96 -31.28
C ASN A 319 5.31 -9.24 -32.60
N ASP A 320 5.56 -10.41 -33.17
CA ASP A 320 4.99 -10.84 -34.46
C ASP A 320 3.52 -11.23 -34.37
N TYR A 321 2.96 -11.41 -33.18
CA TYR A 321 1.55 -11.76 -33.03
C TYR A 321 0.65 -10.52 -32.98
N TYR A 322 1.02 -9.51 -32.19
CA TYR A 322 0.23 -8.30 -31.97
C TYR A 322 0.58 -7.13 -32.90
N HIS A 323 1.71 -7.22 -33.61
CA HIS A 323 2.21 -6.18 -34.52
C HIS A 323 2.17 -4.74 -33.94
N PRO A 324 2.63 -4.51 -32.69
CA PRO A 324 2.55 -3.20 -32.06
C PRO A 324 3.36 -2.14 -32.80
N GLY A 325 2.68 -1.05 -33.17
CA GLY A 325 3.27 0.12 -33.81
C GLY A 325 3.46 1.30 -32.85
N PRO A 326 3.84 2.48 -33.37
CA PRO A 326 4.04 3.70 -32.58
C PRO A 326 2.81 4.13 -31.77
N GLU A 327 1.60 3.92 -32.29
CA GLU A 327 0.35 4.27 -31.59
C GLU A 327 0.09 3.33 -30.40
N THR A 328 0.29 2.02 -30.57
CA THR A 328 0.18 1.04 -29.48
C THR A 328 1.22 1.28 -28.39
N GLU A 329 2.46 1.64 -28.75
CA GLU A 329 3.48 2.02 -27.77
C GLU A 329 3.11 3.32 -27.03
N ALA A 330 2.54 4.31 -27.73
CA ALA A 330 2.05 5.53 -27.11
C ALA A 330 0.93 5.24 -26.08
N ASP A 331 0.02 4.33 -26.38
CA ASP A 331 -1.03 3.89 -25.46
C ASP A 331 -0.45 3.17 -24.25
N ARG A 332 0.51 2.25 -24.46
CA ARG A 332 1.21 1.56 -23.37
C ARG A 332 1.89 2.57 -22.44
N GLN A 333 2.60 3.55 -23.00
CA GLN A 333 3.23 4.62 -22.23
C GLN A 333 2.20 5.50 -21.50
N ALA A 334 1.03 5.74 -22.08
CA ALA A 334 -0.05 6.47 -21.42
C ALA A 334 -0.61 5.71 -20.21
N ILE A 335 -0.83 4.40 -20.34
CA ILE A 335 -1.24 3.52 -19.23
C ILE A 335 -0.15 3.46 -18.16
N ASN A 336 1.12 3.30 -18.55
CA ASN A 336 2.24 3.25 -17.60
C ASN A 336 2.45 4.58 -16.87
N ARG A 337 2.28 5.71 -17.54
CA ARG A 337 2.28 7.03 -16.89
C ARG A 337 1.16 7.11 -15.86
N PHE A 338 -0.05 6.67 -16.21
CA PHE A 338 -1.16 6.62 -15.26
C PHE A 338 -0.83 5.74 -14.03
N ILE A 339 -0.27 4.54 -14.24
CA ILE A 339 0.14 3.65 -13.15
C ILE A 339 1.12 4.36 -12.21
N ARG A 340 2.12 5.07 -12.76
CA ARG A 340 3.16 5.75 -11.98
C ARG A 340 2.69 6.99 -11.23
N THR A 341 1.79 7.79 -11.80
CA THR A 341 1.55 9.16 -11.32
C THR A 341 0.15 9.42 -10.78
N SER A 342 -0.81 8.51 -10.97
CA SER A 342 -2.22 8.76 -10.63
C SER A 342 -2.51 8.75 -9.12
N GLY A 343 -1.69 8.08 -8.32
CA GLY A 343 -1.99 7.80 -6.90
C GLY A 343 -3.11 6.78 -6.69
N VAL A 344 -3.54 6.08 -7.75
CA VAL A 344 -4.62 5.07 -7.67
C VAL A 344 -4.18 3.80 -6.95
N PHE A 345 -2.92 3.42 -7.11
CA PHE A 345 -2.34 2.23 -6.49
C PHE A 345 -1.65 2.58 -5.16
N ASP A 346 -1.65 1.64 -4.22
CA ASP A 346 -0.98 1.79 -2.92
C ASP A 346 0.55 1.80 -3.06
N ALA A 347 1.07 1.20 -4.14
CA ALA A 347 2.46 1.26 -4.56
C ALA A 347 2.58 0.89 -6.05
N VAL A 348 3.77 1.09 -6.63
CA VAL A 348 4.06 0.76 -8.03
C VAL A 348 5.32 -0.10 -8.12
N VAL A 349 5.29 -1.11 -8.99
CA VAL A 349 6.47 -1.85 -9.45
C VAL A 349 6.69 -1.57 -10.92
N ASP A 350 7.85 -1.00 -11.26
CA ASP A 350 8.17 -0.58 -12.62
C ASP A 350 8.79 -1.73 -13.43
N PHE A 351 7.97 -2.70 -13.83
CA PHE A 351 8.40 -3.81 -14.70
C PHE A 351 8.82 -3.35 -16.10
N ASP A 352 8.35 -2.19 -16.58
CA ASP A 352 8.78 -1.59 -17.84
C ASP A 352 10.26 -1.20 -17.76
N ALA A 353 10.63 -0.45 -16.72
CA ALA A 353 12.03 -0.09 -16.47
C ALA A 353 12.91 -1.31 -16.20
N ALA A 354 12.38 -2.36 -15.56
CA ALA A 354 13.12 -3.58 -15.25
C ALA A 354 13.50 -4.39 -16.50
N LEU A 355 12.71 -4.28 -17.58
CA LEU A 355 12.83 -5.16 -18.75
C LEU A 355 13.25 -4.45 -20.04
N ARG A 356 13.03 -3.15 -20.16
CA ARG A 356 13.29 -2.43 -21.41
C ARG A 356 14.77 -2.39 -21.80
N ASP A 357 15.03 -2.50 -23.09
CA ASP A 357 16.35 -2.23 -23.66
C ASP A 357 16.69 -0.73 -23.47
N PRO A 358 17.79 -0.36 -22.80
CA PRO A 358 18.21 1.04 -22.69
C PRO A 358 18.47 1.72 -24.04
N ALA A 359 18.87 0.97 -25.06
CA ALA A 359 19.11 1.48 -26.41
C ALA A 359 17.82 1.60 -27.24
N ASN A 360 16.81 0.78 -26.93
CA ASN A 360 15.49 0.85 -27.54
C ASN A 360 14.38 0.59 -26.51
N PRO A 361 13.95 1.61 -25.74
CA PRO A 361 13.03 1.43 -24.61
C PRO A 361 11.64 0.87 -24.93
N SER A 362 11.28 0.77 -26.21
CA SER A 362 10.03 0.16 -26.68
C SER A 362 10.10 -1.37 -26.77
N ARG A 363 11.30 -1.95 -26.65
CA ARG A 363 11.58 -3.39 -26.74
C ARG A 363 12.09 -3.97 -25.43
N LEU A 364 11.92 -5.27 -25.26
CA LEU A 364 12.60 -6.03 -24.21
C LEU A 364 14.11 -6.01 -24.46
N LEU A 365 14.90 -5.91 -23.39
CA LEU A 365 16.34 -6.14 -23.46
C LEU A 365 16.57 -7.57 -24.01
N PRO A 366 17.45 -7.77 -25.01
CA PRO A 366 17.61 -9.10 -25.65
C PRO A 366 17.91 -10.24 -24.68
N ALA A 367 18.64 -9.98 -23.58
CA ALA A 367 18.91 -10.98 -22.55
C ALA A 367 17.66 -11.39 -21.74
N TYR A 368 16.64 -10.53 -21.71
CA TYR A 368 15.39 -10.71 -20.99
C TYR A 368 14.24 -11.11 -21.90
N ASP A 369 14.46 -11.22 -23.21
CA ASP A 369 13.46 -11.61 -24.19
C ASP A 369 13.48 -13.12 -24.41
N SER A 370 12.31 -13.77 -24.43
CA SER A 370 12.19 -15.18 -24.79
C SER A 370 12.42 -15.45 -26.29
N GLY A 371 12.44 -14.37 -27.09
CA GLY A 371 12.59 -14.39 -28.54
C GLY A 371 11.30 -14.03 -29.28
N ASP A 372 10.17 -13.92 -28.56
CA ASP A 372 8.89 -13.53 -29.14
C ASP A 372 8.57 -12.03 -28.96
N HIS A 373 9.47 -11.28 -28.32
CA HIS A 373 9.34 -9.85 -28.08
C HIS A 373 8.12 -9.45 -27.24
N LEU A 374 7.56 -10.37 -26.45
CA LEU A 374 6.44 -10.14 -25.54
C LEU A 374 6.69 -10.74 -24.16
N HIS A 375 7.11 -12.00 -24.12
CA HIS A 375 7.31 -12.74 -22.88
C HIS A 375 8.76 -12.68 -22.42
N PRO A 376 8.99 -12.45 -21.11
CA PRO A 376 10.32 -12.52 -20.55
C PRO A 376 10.95 -13.91 -20.67
N SER A 377 12.27 -13.97 -20.87
CA SER A 377 13.08 -15.15 -20.59
C SER A 377 13.13 -15.42 -19.08
N GLU A 378 13.66 -16.57 -18.64
CA GLU A 378 13.85 -16.82 -17.20
C GLU A 378 14.73 -15.74 -16.52
N ALA A 379 15.71 -15.18 -17.24
CA ALA A 379 16.51 -14.05 -16.74
C ALA A 379 15.67 -12.76 -16.62
N GLY A 380 14.75 -12.53 -17.57
CA GLY A 380 13.77 -11.44 -17.49
C GLY A 380 12.81 -11.62 -16.32
N TYR A 381 12.30 -12.82 -16.09
CA TYR A 381 11.46 -13.10 -14.91
C TYR A 381 12.21 -12.91 -13.59
N GLU A 382 13.49 -13.26 -13.52
CA GLU A 382 14.31 -12.96 -12.35
C GLU A 382 14.49 -11.44 -12.17
N ALA A 383 14.69 -10.68 -13.26
CA ALA A 383 14.77 -9.23 -13.23
C ALA A 383 13.47 -8.58 -12.73
N MET A 384 12.31 -9.04 -13.21
CA MET A 384 11.00 -8.64 -12.69
C MET A 384 10.90 -8.91 -11.19
N ALA A 385 11.24 -10.13 -10.77
CA ALA A 385 11.20 -10.49 -9.36
C ALA A 385 12.08 -9.59 -8.51
N LYS A 386 13.27 -9.20 -8.99
CA LYS A 386 14.20 -8.25 -8.32
C LYS A 386 13.64 -6.84 -8.22
N ALA A 387 12.87 -6.40 -9.23
CA ALA A 387 12.26 -5.07 -9.26
C ALA A 387 11.20 -4.88 -8.15
N VAL A 388 10.58 -5.94 -7.65
CA VAL A 388 9.60 -5.87 -6.56
C VAL A 388 10.30 -5.52 -5.22
N PRO A 389 10.06 -4.34 -4.61
CA PRO A 389 10.70 -3.99 -3.35
C PRO A 389 10.09 -4.75 -2.19
N LEU A 390 10.89 -5.54 -1.45
CA LEU A 390 10.36 -6.34 -0.33
C LEU A 390 9.78 -5.47 0.79
N ALA A 391 10.27 -4.23 0.94
CA ALA A 391 9.80 -3.27 1.94
C ALA A 391 8.28 -3.02 1.86
N LEU A 392 7.67 -3.14 0.67
CA LEU A 392 6.22 -3.03 0.47
C LEU A 392 5.43 -4.03 1.33
N PHE A 393 6.03 -5.16 1.67
CA PHE A 393 5.38 -6.27 2.37
C PHE A 393 5.88 -6.46 3.81
N THR A 394 6.89 -5.69 4.22
CA THR A 394 7.47 -5.78 5.58
C THR A 394 6.58 -5.18 6.67
N GLY A 395 5.46 -4.55 6.31
CA GLY A 395 4.46 -4.16 7.31
C GLY A 395 3.76 -5.40 7.83
N ARG A 396 4.09 -5.88 9.03
CA ARG A 396 3.18 -6.76 9.80
C ARG A 396 1.80 -6.09 9.83
N GLN A 397 0.76 -6.88 10.01
CA GLN A 397 -0.47 -6.38 10.61
C GLN A 397 -0.02 -5.64 11.89
N GLU A 398 0.05 -4.30 11.84
CA GLU A 398 0.31 -3.53 13.04
C GLU A 398 -0.95 -3.71 13.88
N ALA A 399 -0.95 -4.75 14.72
CA ALA A 399 -1.20 -4.46 16.11
C ALA A 399 -0.36 -3.21 16.39
N ALA A 400 -1.03 -2.06 16.56
CA ALA A 400 -0.44 -0.74 16.66
C ALA A 400 0.94 -0.84 17.31
N SER A 401 2.00 -0.68 16.51
CA SER A 401 3.35 -0.70 17.04
C SER A 401 3.43 0.46 18.02
N ALA A 402 3.71 0.17 19.30
CA ALA A 402 3.95 1.18 20.31
C ALA A 402 5.15 2.08 19.96
N ASP A 403 5.97 1.69 18.97
CA ASP A 403 7.25 2.31 18.61
C ASP A 403 7.20 3.18 17.34
N ALA A 404 6.04 3.33 16.69
CA ALA A 404 5.92 4.22 15.53
C ALA A 404 6.02 5.70 15.98
N PRO A 405 6.88 6.54 15.36
CA PRO A 405 7.06 7.92 15.78
C PRO A 405 5.74 8.69 15.66
N LEU A 406 5.31 9.28 16.77
CA LEU A 406 4.08 10.05 16.81
C LEU A 406 4.34 11.49 16.34
N LEU A 407 3.38 12.10 15.66
CA LEU A 407 3.47 13.46 15.14
C LEU A 407 2.20 14.24 15.47
N ALA A 408 2.31 15.25 16.33
CA ALA A 408 1.26 16.24 16.56
C ALA A 408 1.41 17.38 15.56
N ILE A 409 0.30 17.76 14.91
CA ILE A 409 0.25 18.87 13.96
C ILE A 409 -0.26 20.12 14.66
N THR A 410 0.52 21.21 14.61
CA THR A 410 0.15 22.52 15.14
C THR A 410 0.18 23.57 14.03
N VAL A 411 -0.78 24.49 14.04
CA VAL A 411 -0.93 25.55 13.04
C VAL A 411 -0.99 26.90 13.74
N ASP A 412 0.04 27.71 13.57
CA ASP A 412 0.19 29.03 14.19
C ASP A 412 -0.41 30.13 13.33
N ASP A 413 -0.47 31.34 13.90
CA ASP A 413 -0.99 32.56 13.29
C ASP A 413 -2.44 32.52 12.80
N MET A 414 -3.30 31.77 13.50
CA MET A 414 -4.74 31.84 13.21
C MET A 414 -5.31 33.20 13.65
N PRO A 415 -6.24 33.82 12.89
CA PRO A 415 -6.85 33.31 11.66
C PRO A 415 -6.20 33.81 10.35
N VAL A 416 -5.09 34.55 10.42
CA VAL A 416 -4.51 35.28 9.28
C VAL A 416 -2.99 35.17 9.29
N HIS A 417 -2.43 34.59 8.22
CA HIS A 417 -0.99 34.46 8.03
C HIS A 417 -0.59 34.60 6.55
N GLY A 418 0.47 35.39 6.32
CA GLY A 418 1.13 35.50 5.02
C GLY A 418 0.31 36.16 3.92
N ALA A 419 0.95 36.37 2.76
CA ALA A 419 0.26 36.80 1.55
C ALA A 419 -0.50 35.63 0.90
N LEU A 420 -1.64 35.92 0.28
CA LEU A 420 -2.45 34.93 -0.43
C LEU A 420 -2.39 35.14 -1.96
N PRO A 421 -2.46 34.06 -2.76
CA PRO A 421 -2.68 34.16 -4.19
C PRO A 421 -3.96 34.94 -4.55
N PRO A 422 -4.04 35.58 -5.73
CA PRO A 422 -5.26 36.25 -6.16
C PRO A 422 -6.48 35.33 -6.16
N GLY A 423 -7.58 35.80 -5.59
CA GLY A 423 -8.84 35.05 -5.49
C GLY A 423 -8.90 34.05 -4.34
N GLU A 424 -7.83 33.87 -3.55
CA GLU A 424 -7.88 33.09 -2.32
C GLU A 424 -8.24 33.94 -1.10
N THR A 425 -8.85 33.31 -0.10
CA THR A 425 -9.19 33.92 1.20
C THR A 425 -8.65 33.03 2.32
N HIS A 426 -8.47 33.57 3.53
CA HIS A 426 -8.02 32.75 4.66
C HIS A 426 -9.02 31.63 4.96
N LEU A 427 -10.32 31.86 4.73
CA LEU A 427 -11.35 30.83 4.81
C LEU A 427 -11.14 29.72 3.79
N SER A 428 -10.78 30.03 2.53
CA SER A 428 -10.55 29.00 1.52
C SER A 428 -9.29 28.17 1.82
N VAL A 429 -8.21 28.82 2.26
CA VAL A 429 -6.98 28.19 2.79
C VAL A 429 -7.33 27.24 3.93
N THR A 430 -8.05 27.73 4.94
CA THR A 430 -8.47 26.96 6.12
C THR A 430 -9.30 25.73 5.74
N ARG A 431 -10.24 25.88 4.81
CA ARG A 431 -11.07 24.75 4.35
C ARG A 431 -10.25 23.66 3.65
N ARG A 432 -9.25 24.03 2.85
CA ARG A 432 -8.34 23.08 2.20
C ARG A 432 -7.47 22.35 3.22
N LEU A 433 -6.94 23.06 4.23
CA LEU A 433 -6.22 22.43 5.34
C LEU A 433 -7.11 21.45 6.11
N ILE A 434 -8.33 21.85 6.45
CA ILE A 434 -9.30 20.98 7.14
C ILE A 434 -9.58 19.71 6.32
N ALA A 435 -9.79 19.85 5.01
CA ALA A 435 -10.02 18.71 4.13
C ALA A 435 -8.83 17.75 4.14
N ALA A 436 -7.60 18.28 3.95
CA ALA A 436 -6.38 17.49 3.98
C ALA A 436 -6.17 16.78 5.32
N PHE A 437 -6.40 17.46 6.45
CA PHE A 437 -6.29 16.85 7.78
C PHE A 437 -7.31 15.73 8.00
N ARG A 438 -8.54 15.89 7.53
CA ARG A 438 -9.59 14.86 7.65
C ARG A 438 -9.29 13.64 6.79
N GLU A 439 -8.90 13.86 5.54
CA GLU A 439 -8.52 12.79 4.61
C GLU A 439 -7.30 12.02 5.14
N ALA A 440 -6.34 12.75 5.74
CA ALA A 440 -5.18 12.16 6.36
C ALA A 440 -5.41 11.68 7.82
N GLY A 441 -6.64 11.68 8.34
CA GLY A 441 -6.94 11.20 9.69
C GLY A 441 -6.09 11.84 10.80
N VAL A 442 -5.73 13.12 10.66
CA VAL A 442 -4.92 13.84 11.65
C VAL A 442 -5.72 13.99 12.95
N ALA A 443 -5.13 13.55 14.05
CA ALA A 443 -5.78 13.54 15.35
C ALA A 443 -5.78 14.94 15.99
N ALA A 444 -6.86 15.69 15.76
CA ALA A 444 -7.11 17.00 16.39
C ALA A 444 -5.95 18.00 16.21
N PRO A 445 -5.63 18.42 14.96
CA PRO A 445 -4.61 19.44 14.73
C PRO A 445 -4.95 20.70 15.54
N MET A 446 -3.97 21.25 16.25
CA MET A 446 -4.19 22.37 17.17
C MET A 446 -3.84 23.69 16.49
N GLY A 447 -4.81 24.61 16.45
CA GLY A 447 -4.59 25.96 15.97
C GLY A 447 -4.14 26.90 17.10
N PHE A 448 -3.23 27.84 16.83
CA PHE A 448 -2.78 28.85 17.78
C PHE A 448 -3.26 30.23 17.33
N LEU A 449 -4.10 30.85 18.16
CA LEU A 449 -4.87 32.06 17.82
C LEU A 449 -4.17 33.34 18.24
N ASN A 450 -4.16 34.32 17.35
CA ASN A 450 -3.97 35.75 17.64
C ASN A 450 -5.28 36.51 17.47
N ALA A 451 -6.08 36.66 18.53
CA ALA A 451 -7.39 37.29 18.39
C ALA A 451 -7.35 38.77 17.97
N GLY A 452 -6.22 39.45 18.17
CA GLY A 452 -6.02 40.81 17.67
C GLY A 452 -6.06 40.95 16.16
N ARG A 453 -5.90 39.83 15.43
CA ARG A 453 -5.84 39.78 13.96
C ARG A 453 -7.12 39.32 13.29
N ILE A 454 -8.19 39.08 14.06
CA ILE A 454 -9.48 38.60 13.52
C ILE A 454 -10.07 39.57 12.48
N GLY A 455 -9.83 40.87 12.65
CA GLY A 455 -10.33 41.92 11.77
C GLY A 455 -9.49 42.15 10.50
N ASP A 456 -8.25 41.65 10.44
CA ASP A 456 -7.25 42.06 9.43
C ASP A 456 -7.71 41.78 7.98
N ALA A 457 -8.37 40.64 7.75
CA ALA A 457 -8.74 40.16 6.42
C ALA A 457 -10.26 40.10 6.15
N GLY A 458 -11.09 40.52 7.11
CA GLY A 458 -12.56 40.50 7.00
C GLY A 458 -13.24 39.13 7.09
N ASP A 459 -12.50 38.02 6.99
CA ASP A 459 -13.02 36.65 7.07
C ASP A 459 -12.54 35.83 8.28
N GLY A 460 -11.83 36.47 9.23
CA GLY A 460 -11.24 35.80 10.39
C GLY A 460 -12.24 35.07 11.29
N GLU A 461 -13.43 35.65 11.54
CA GLU A 461 -14.50 34.96 12.28
C GLU A 461 -15.01 33.72 11.53
N ALA A 462 -15.01 33.74 10.20
CA ALA A 462 -15.43 32.58 9.40
C ALA A 462 -14.38 31.47 9.44
N VAL A 463 -13.08 31.82 9.42
CA VAL A 463 -11.95 30.89 9.63
C VAL A 463 -12.11 30.14 10.94
N LEU A 464 -12.30 30.87 12.04
CA LEU A 464 -12.41 30.28 13.38
C LEU A 464 -13.65 29.38 13.50
N ARG A 465 -14.78 29.80 12.92
CA ARG A 465 -15.98 28.95 12.86
C ARG A 465 -15.73 27.66 12.06
N ALA A 466 -15.08 27.75 10.90
CA ALA A 466 -14.79 26.58 10.08
C ALA A 466 -13.88 25.58 10.82
N TRP A 467 -12.83 26.06 11.48
CA TRP A 467 -11.91 25.23 12.26
C TRP A 467 -12.59 24.54 13.44
N ARG A 468 -13.41 25.27 14.21
CA ARG A 468 -14.17 24.68 15.33
C ARG A 468 -15.27 23.74 14.86
N ALA A 469 -15.96 24.05 13.76
CA ALA A 469 -16.93 23.14 13.14
C ALA A 469 -16.26 21.85 12.63
N ALA A 470 -14.95 21.90 12.33
CA ALA A 470 -14.19 20.70 12.02
C ALA A 470 -13.88 19.81 13.22
N GLY A 471 -14.12 20.30 14.44
CA GLY A 471 -13.80 19.63 15.71
C GLY A 471 -12.39 19.95 16.23
N PHE A 472 -11.64 20.83 15.56
CA PHE A 472 -10.21 21.04 15.84
C PHE A 472 -9.99 22.08 16.96
N PRO A 473 -9.12 21.80 17.95
CA PRO A 473 -8.87 22.69 19.08
C PRO A 473 -8.16 23.97 18.67
N ILE A 474 -8.31 25.00 19.50
CA ILE A 474 -7.66 26.31 19.38
C ILE A 474 -7.01 26.67 20.72
N ALA A 475 -5.79 27.19 20.65
CA ALA A 475 -4.91 27.53 21.76
C ALA A 475 -4.45 28.99 21.68
N ASN A 476 -3.77 29.46 22.72
CA ASN A 476 -3.36 30.86 22.84
C ASN A 476 -2.00 31.11 22.17
N HIS A 477 -1.93 32.08 21.27
CA HIS A 477 -0.69 32.56 20.65
C HIS A 477 -0.37 34.02 20.98
N ALA A 478 -0.89 34.53 22.10
CA ALA A 478 -0.96 35.94 22.46
C ALA A 478 -1.84 36.77 21.51
N TRP A 479 -2.26 37.95 21.95
CA TRP A 479 -3.22 38.77 21.21
C TRP A 479 -2.60 39.43 19.98
N SER A 480 -1.41 40.03 20.13
CA SER A 480 -0.75 40.83 19.09
C SER A 480 0.46 40.17 18.42
N HIS A 481 0.74 38.90 18.73
CA HIS A 481 1.93 38.17 18.30
C HIS A 481 3.27 38.88 18.71
N PRO A 482 3.46 39.28 19.99
CA PRO A 482 4.66 39.98 20.43
C PRO A 482 5.86 39.02 20.64
N ASN A 483 7.07 39.46 20.32
CA ASN A 483 8.30 38.78 20.77
C ASN A 483 8.61 39.19 22.21
N LEU A 484 8.72 38.23 23.14
CA LEU A 484 9.03 38.50 24.55
C LEU A 484 10.38 39.22 24.73
N GLU A 485 11.32 39.10 23.79
CA GLU A 485 12.59 39.81 23.87
C GLU A 485 12.38 41.33 23.97
N GLY A 486 11.43 41.87 23.20
CA GLY A 486 11.13 43.31 23.11
C GLY A 486 10.06 43.82 24.07
N MET A 487 9.60 43.00 25.02
CA MET A 487 8.50 43.37 25.93
C MET A 487 8.85 42.98 27.38
N ASP A 488 8.35 43.74 28.36
CA ASP A 488 8.45 43.32 29.76
C ASP A 488 7.46 42.20 30.12
N ALA A 489 7.71 41.48 31.21
CA ALA A 489 6.90 40.33 31.59
C ALA A 489 5.42 40.69 31.89
N PRO A 490 5.10 41.76 32.65
CA PRO A 490 3.71 42.16 32.89
C PRO A 490 2.91 42.49 31.62
N ALA A 491 3.50 43.26 30.69
CA ALA A 491 2.86 43.62 29.43
C ALA A 491 2.64 42.39 28.54
N PHE A 492 3.63 41.49 28.47
CA PHE A 492 3.49 40.24 27.72
C PHE A 492 2.34 39.39 28.26
N LEU A 493 2.27 39.18 29.58
CA LEU A 493 1.18 38.42 30.21
C LEU A 493 -0.18 39.09 30.04
N ALA A 494 -0.24 40.42 29.99
CA ALA A 494 -1.47 41.15 29.69
C ALA A 494 -1.94 40.90 28.25
N ASP A 495 -1.02 40.89 27.28
CA ASP A 495 -1.32 40.57 25.88
C ASP A 495 -1.79 39.11 25.72
N VAL A 496 -1.15 38.15 26.40
CA VAL A 496 -1.61 36.76 26.47
C VAL A 496 -3.04 36.66 27.00
N ARG A 497 -3.36 37.33 28.11
CA ARG A 497 -4.69 37.30 28.72
C ARG A 497 -5.77 37.94 27.86
N ARG A 498 -5.41 38.93 27.04
CA ARG A 498 -6.36 39.60 26.14
C ARG A 498 -6.97 38.66 25.11
N ASN A 499 -6.30 37.54 24.81
CA ASN A 499 -6.79 36.49 23.93
C ASN A 499 -7.87 35.59 24.57
N GLU A 500 -7.91 35.49 25.91
CA GLU A 500 -8.78 34.54 26.62
C GLU A 500 -10.29 34.69 26.36
N PRO A 501 -10.88 35.89 26.29
CA PRO A 501 -12.32 36.03 26.05
C PRO A 501 -12.77 35.36 24.74
N VAL A 502 -11.95 35.47 23.69
CA VAL A 502 -12.23 34.84 22.39
C VAL A 502 -12.06 33.32 22.48
N LEU A 503 -11.00 32.84 23.13
CA LEU A 503 -10.78 31.40 23.35
C LEU A 503 -11.93 30.77 24.15
N LYS A 504 -12.39 31.44 25.22
CA LYS A 504 -13.56 31.01 26.03
C LYS A 504 -14.83 30.92 25.20
N ARG A 505 -15.04 31.88 24.28
CA ARG A 505 -16.18 31.86 23.35
C ARG A 505 -16.11 30.69 22.37
N LEU A 506 -14.94 30.39 21.82
CA LEU A 506 -14.73 29.33 20.83
C LEU A 506 -14.68 27.92 21.46
N MET A 507 -14.28 27.83 22.73
CA MET A 507 -14.06 26.59 23.48
C MET A 507 -14.59 26.73 24.93
N PRO A 508 -15.92 26.86 25.11
CA PRO A 508 -16.53 27.11 26.42
C PRO A 508 -16.34 25.97 27.43
N ARG A 509 -16.05 24.75 26.95
CA ARG A 509 -15.75 23.57 27.78
C ARG A 509 -14.28 23.51 28.23
N GLY A 510 -13.47 24.54 27.96
CA GLY A 510 -12.04 24.56 28.29
C GLY A 510 -11.17 23.91 27.21
N GLY A 511 -9.94 23.51 27.58
CA GLY A 511 -8.97 22.84 26.69
C GLY A 511 -8.10 23.77 25.83
N TRP A 512 -8.29 25.09 25.93
CA TRP A 512 -7.54 26.10 25.17
C TRP A 512 -6.30 26.65 25.90
N ARG A 513 -5.99 26.15 27.11
CA ARG A 513 -4.84 26.59 27.93
C ARG A 513 -3.51 25.96 27.50
N TRP A 514 -3.32 25.87 26.20
CA TRP A 514 -2.02 25.66 25.55
C TRP A 514 -1.51 27.02 25.08
N PHE A 515 -0.21 27.28 25.25
CA PHE A 515 0.42 28.53 24.87
C PHE A 515 1.62 28.26 23.97
N ARG A 516 1.71 28.99 22.86
CA ARG A 516 2.87 29.01 21.98
C ARG A 516 3.44 30.41 21.99
N TYR A 517 4.71 30.55 22.37
CA TYR A 517 5.41 31.84 22.30
C TYR A 517 5.53 32.25 20.83
N PRO A 518 5.10 33.47 20.45
CA PRO A 518 5.44 34.03 19.15
C PRO A 518 6.95 33.97 18.89
N PHE A 519 7.32 33.62 17.65
CA PHE A 519 8.71 33.41 17.24
C PHE A 519 9.46 32.31 18.00
N LEU A 520 8.75 31.46 18.77
CA LEU A 520 9.34 30.50 19.71
C LEU A 520 10.29 31.17 20.73
N SER A 521 10.09 32.46 21.00
CA SER A 521 10.99 33.28 21.80
C SER A 521 10.53 33.38 23.26
N GLU A 522 11.24 32.69 24.15
CA GLU A 522 11.03 32.76 25.60
C GLU A 522 11.84 33.88 26.29
N GLY A 523 12.52 34.72 25.51
CA GLY A 523 13.39 35.77 26.00
C GLY A 523 14.78 35.28 26.47
N SER A 524 15.77 36.16 26.35
CA SER A 524 17.16 35.91 26.72
C SER A 524 17.43 36.10 28.23
N ASP A 525 16.68 36.99 28.89
CA ASP A 525 16.76 37.26 30.33
C ASP A 525 16.05 36.17 31.15
N PRO A 526 16.78 35.38 31.99
CA PRO A 526 16.19 34.34 32.81
C PRO A 526 15.13 34.85 33.81
N ALA A 527 15.33 36.01 34.43
CA ALA A 527 14.38 36.55 35.40
C ALA A 527 13.07 36.95 34.73
N LYS A 528 13.15 37.57 33.54
CA LYS A 528 11.99 37.87 32.71
C LYS A 528 11.26 36.60 32.28
N ARG A 529 12.00 35.59 31.81
CA ARG A 529 11.43 34.30 31.39
C ARG A 529 10.70 33.62 32.54
N ASP A 530 11.32 33.54 33.72
CA ASP A 530 10.74 32.88 34.90
C ASP A 530 9.50 33.63 35.38
N ALA A 531 9.49 34.97 35.34
CA ALA A 531 8.31 35.77 35.63
C ALA A 531 7.13 35.49 34.67
N VAL A 532 7.41 35.37 33.36
CA VAL A 532 6.38 34.99 32.37
C VAL A 532 5.90 33.56 32.59
N ARG A 533 6.80 32.61 32.83
CA ARG A 533 6.44 31.21 33.11
C ARG A 533 5.57 31.08 34.35
N ALA A 534 5.90 31.78 35.44
CA ALA A 534 5.07 31.85 36.64
C ALA A 534 3.69 32.46 36.36
N GLY A 535 3.63 33.52 35.55
CA GLY A 535 2.36 34.13 35.14
C GLY A 535 1.48 33.21 34.28
N LEU A 536 2.09 32.47 33.35
CA LEU A 536 1.41 31.45 32.54
C LEU A 536 0.92 30.29 33.42
N GLN A 537 1.75 29.82 34.36
CA GLN A 537 1.40 28.78 35.32
C GLN A 537 0.21 29.19 36.19
N ALA A 538 0.22 30.42 36.73
CA ALA A 538 -0.91 30.96 37.48
C ALA A 538 -2.18 31.06 36.64
N GLY A 539 -2.03 31.28 35.32
CA GLY A 539 -3.11 31.19 34.34
C GLY A 539 -3.50 29.75 33.96
N GLY A 540 -2.87 28.72 34.49
CA GLY A 540 -3.14 27.31 34.16
C GLY A 540 -2.71 26.90 32.75
N TYR A 541 -1.76 27.61 32.15
CA TYR A 541 -1.21 27.30 30.83
C TYR A 541 -0.14 26.21 30.87
N ARG A 542 -0.04 25.49 29.77
CA ARG A 542 1.14 24.70 29.37
C ARG A 542 1.74 25.33 28.13
N VAL A 543 3.04 25.17 27.92
CA VAL A 543 3.70 25.60 26.69
C VAL A 543 3.67 24.46 25.68
N ALA A 544 3.25 24.78 24.45
CA ALA A 544 3.36 23.90 23.31
C ALA A 544 4.77 24.04 22.71
N ALA A 545 5.70 23.18 23.07
CA ALA A 545 7.05 23.15 22.49
C ALA A 545 7.01 22.67 21.03
N VAL A 546 8.08 22.94 20.29
CA VAL A 546 8.25 22.55 18.88
C VAL A 546 9.50 21.69 18.74
N THR A 547 9.39 20.59 18.00
CA THR A 547 10.52 19.69 17.73
C THR A 547 10.73 19.40 16.26
N MET A 548 9.80 19.83 15.39
CA MET A 548 9.93 19.82 13.94
C MET A 548 9.45 21.18 13.41
N ASP A 549 10.32 21.83 12.65
CA ASP A 549 10.12 23.17 12.07
C ASP A 549 11.07 23.34 10.88
N PHE A 550 10.49 23.32 9.68
CA PHE A 550 11.23 23.52 8.43
C PHE A 550 11.06 24.95 7.86
N GLY A 551 10.41 25.87 8.60
CA GLY A 551 10.21 27.25 8.17
C GLY A 551 9.22 27.41 7.02
N ASP A 552 8.13 26.65 7.05
CA ASP A 552 7.06 26.61 6.04
C ASP A 552 6.56 28.00 5.61
N TYR A 553 6.47 28.93 6.56
CA TYR A 553 6.05 30.32 6.34
C TYR A 553 6.82 31.03 5.22
N ALA A 554 8.09 30.68 4.99
CA ALA A 554 8.97 31.36 4.04
C ALA A 554 8.50 31.23 2.58
N TRP A 555 7.70 30.21 2.26
CA TRP A 555 7.20 30.00 0.89
C TRP A 555 5.96 30.84 0.57
N ASN A 556 5.20 31.30 1.55
CA ASN A 556 3.88 31.90 1.34
C ASN A 556 3.94 33.15 0.46
N THR A 557 4.86 34.07 0.77
CA THR A 557 4.99 35.34 0.02
C THR A 557 5.47 35.11 -1.42
N ALA A 558 6.46 34.23 -1.62
CA ALA A 558 6.93 33.86 -2.96
C ALA A 558 5.82 33.18 -3.77
N TYR A 559 5.09 32.26 -3.15
CA TYR A 559 3.98 31.55 -3.79
C TYR A 559 2.87 32.51 -4.24
N ALA A 560 2.43 33.42 -3.38
CA ALA A 560 1.41 34.41 -3.72
C ALA A 560 1.82 35.27 -4.92
N ARG A 561 3.08 35.73 -4.97
CA ARG A 561 3.61 36.50 -6.11
C ARG A 561 3.68 35.69 -7.40
N CYS A 562 4.21 34.47 -7.35
CA CYS A 562 4.30 33.63 -8.54
C CYS A 562 2.91 33.28 -9.08
N ALA A 563 1.95 33.01 -8.18
CA ALA A 563 0.57 32.77 -8.55
C ALA A 563 -0.07 33.99 -9.23
N ALA A 564 0.17 35.19 -8.71
CA ALA A 564 -0.33 36.42 -9.33
C ALA A 564 0.20 36.66 -10.75
N ARG A 565 1.40 36.16 -11.05
CA ARG A 565 2.03 36.26 -12.37
C ARG A 565 1.72 35.09 -13.30
N GLY A 566 1.06 34.04 -12.79
CA GLY A 566 0.86 32.80 -13.53
C GLY A 566 2.14 32.03 -13.81
N ASP A 567 3.20 32.22 -13.01
CA ASP A 567 4.50 31.55 -13.21
C ASP A 567 4.46 30.11 -12.65
N THR A 568 3.94 29.20 -13.47
CA THR A 568 3.76 27.78 -13.11
C THR A 568 5.08 27.04 -12.89
N ALA A 569 6.16 27.46 -13.56
CA ALA A 569 7.47 26.86 -13.41
C ALA A 569 8.09 27.21 -12.04
N ALA A 570 8.01 28.48 -11.65
CA ALA A 570 8.45 28.92 -10.33
C ALA A 570 7.61 28.29 -9.21
N ILE A 571 6.28 28.18 -9.38
CA ILE A 571 5.41 27.47 -8.43
C ILE A 571 5.87 26.02 -8.28
N ALA A 572 6.11 25.29 -9.38
CA ALA A 572 6.57 23.91 -9.29
C ALA A 572 7.94 23.79 -8.59
N ALA A 573 8.83 24.78 -8.72
CA ALA A 573 10.10 24.81 -7.99
C ALA A 573 9.90 25.08 -6.49
N LEU A 574 8.97 25.98 -6.12
CA LEU A 574 8.57 26.20 -4.73
C LEU A 574 7.97 24.93 -4.12
N GLU A 575 7.12 24.20 -4.84
CA GLU A 575 6.54 22.94 -4.36
C GLU A 575 7.60 21.87 -4.07
N ARG A 576 8.61 21.73 -4.95
CA ARG A 576 9.70 20.78 -4.74
C ARG A 576 10.54 21.15 -3.52
N SER A 577 11.00 22.40 -3.45
CA SER A 577 11.82 22.88 -2.32
C SER A 577 11.08 22.79 -0.98
N PHE A 578 9.77 23.05 -0.95
CA PHE A 578 8.95 22.89 0.25
C PHE A 578 8.95 21.43 0.75
N MET A 579 8.71 20.47 -0.15
CA MET A 579 8.70 19.04 0.21
C MET A 579 10.10 18.56 0.64
N ASP A 580 11.15 19.01 -0.05
CA ASP A 580 12.52 18.67 0.29
C ASP A 580 12.88 19.20 1.69
N ALA A 581 12.53 20.45 2.00
CA ALA A 581 12.78 21.05 3.31
C ALA A 581 12.07 20.31 4.44
N ALA A 582 10.79 19.99 4.25
CA ALA A 582 10.01 19.22 5.21
C ALA A 582 10.59 17.80 5.43
N ARG A 583 11.02 17.13 4.36
CA ARG A 583 11.64 15.80 4.45
C ARG A 583 12.97 15.86 5.21
N VAL A 584 13.81 16.83 4.89
CA VAL A 584 15.12 17.03 5.53
C VAL A 584 14.93 17.30 7.02
N ASP A 585 14.03 18.20 7.41
CA ASP A 585 13.84 18.50 8.84
C ASP A 585 13.27 17.31 9.62
N ALA A 586 12.37 16.53 9.02
CA ALA A 586 11.86 15.32 9.67
C ALA A 586 12.94 14.26 9.92
N LEU A 587 13.80 14.02 8.93
CA LEU A 587 14.92 13.10 9.09
C LEU A 587 15.94 13.64 10.11
N ARG A 588 16.19 14.96 10.10
CA ARG A 588 17.04 15.67 11.05
C ARG A 588 16.51 15.54 12.48
N ALA A 589 15.23 15.77 12.72
CA ALA A 589 14.59 15.62 14.03
C ALA A 589 14.72 14.19 14.55
N ARG A 590 14.48 13.19 13.69
CA ARG A 590 14.64 11.78 14.07
C ARG A 590 16.07 11.40 14.40
N ALA A 591 17.05 11.89 13.62
CA ALA A 591 18.46 11.67 13.91
C ALA A 591 18.85 12.26 15.27
N MET A 592 18.44 13.50 15.55
CA MET A 592 18.69 14.16 16.85
C MET A 592 18.04 13.41 18.01
N SER A 593 16.76 13.05 17.89
CA SER A 593 16.02 12.32 18.93
C SER A 593 16.64 10.96 19.22
N ARG A 594 16.90 10.17 18.18
CA ARG A 594 17.47 8.82 18.34
C ARG A 594 18.88 8.86 18.89
N GLY A 595 19.69 9.83 18.44
CA GLY A 595 21.02 10.01 18.99
C GLY A 595 20.97 10.39 20.48
N ALA A 596 20.10 11.32 20.87
CA ALA A 596 20.07 11.84 22.24
C ALA A 596 19.38 10.90 23.23
N PHE A 597 18.36 10.16 22.79
CA PHE A 597 17.47 9.39 23.67
C PHE A 597 17.40 7.90 23.35
N GLY A 598 18.07 7.43 22.29
CA GLY A 598 17.97 6.04 21.82
C GLY A 598 16.62 5.68 21.19
N ARG A 599 15.71 6.64 21.02
CA ARG A 599 14.35 6.44 20.49
C ARG A 599 13.83 7.67 19.74
N ASP A 600 12.77 7.49 18.97
CA ASP A 600 11.92 8.59 18.53
C ASP A 600 11.09 9.09 19.73
N ILE A 601 11.17 10.37 20.09
CA ILE A 601 10.14 11.03 20.90
C ILE A 601 8.90 11.26 20.02
N PRO A 602 7.69 11.43 20.60
CA PRO A 602 6.61 12.09 19.87
C PRO A 602 7.08 13.48 19.43
N TYR A 603 6.79 13.87 18.21
CA TYR A 603 7.19 15.15 17.66
C TYR A 603 6.01 16.12 17.57
N VAL A 604 6.29 17.41 17.71
CA VAL A 604 5.35 18.50 17.48
C VAL A 604 5.83 19.30 16.27
N LEU A 605 5.06 19.24 15.18
CA LEU A 605 5.30 19.99 13.94
C LEU A 605 4.65 21.36 14.02
N LEU A 606 5.45 22.39 13.80
CA LEU A 606 5.01 23.76 13.56
C LEU A 606 4.68 23.96 12.08
N LEU A 607 3.51 24.52 11.82
CA LEU A 607 3.05 25.03 10.52
C LEU A 607 2.34 26.37 10.73
N HIS A 608 2.07 27.08 9.65
CA HIS A 608 1.31 28.33 9.64
C HIS A 608 0.09 28.22 8.72
N LEU A 609 -0.89 29.11 8.91
CA LEU A 609 -2.13 29.14 8.11
C LEU A 609 -1.93 29.75 6.71
N GLY A 610 -0.95 29.25 5.95
CA GLY A 610 -0.52 29.81 4.68
C GLY A 610 -1.14 29.18 3.43
N GLY A 611 -1.15 29.94 2.34
CA GLY A 611 -1.64 29.49 1.03
C GLY A 611 -0.81 28.34 0.44
N MET A 612 0.52 28.38 0.64
CA MET A 612 1.41 27.29 0.22
C MET A 612 1.18 26.03 1.06
N ASP A 613 0.99 26.20 2.37
CA ASP A 613 0.72 25.11 3.31
C ASP A 613 -0.55 24.35 2.91
N ALA A 614 -1.63 25.08 2.64
CA ALA A 614 -2.89 24.49 2.16
C ALA A 614 -2.74 23.75 0.82
N ARG A 615 -1.89 24.25 -0.09
CA ARG A 615 -1.62 23.61 -1.38
C ARG A 615 -0.84 22.30 -1.20
N MET A 616 0.14 22.28 -0.31
CA MET A 616 1.05 21.16 -0.14
C MET A 616 0.57 20.12 0.87
N MET A 617 -0.41 20.46 1.71
CA MET A 617 -0.81 19.65 2.85
C MET A 617 -1.10 18.17 2.53
N PRO A 618 -1.86 17.81 1.47
CA PRO A 618 -2.11 16.40 1.15
C PRO A 618 -0.81 15.62 0.90
N ARG A 619 0.13 16.21 0.15
CA ARG A 619 1.44 15.62 -0.18
C ARG A 619 2.34 15.57 1.05
N LEU A 620 2.33 16.61 1.88
CA LEU A 620 3.09 16.67 3.12
C LEU A 620 2.67 15.56 4.10
N LEU A 621 1.36 15.39 4.33
CA LEU A 621 0.83 14.38 5.25
C LEU A 621 1.06 12.95 4.72
N ALA A 622 0.95 12.73 3.41
CA ALA A 622 1.28 11.46 2.78
C ALA A 622 2.78 11.12 2.98
N MET A 623 3.67 12.08 2.73
CA MET A 623 5.11 11.89 2.94
C MET A 623 5.44 11.57 4.40
N TYR A 624 4.82 12.23 5.39
CA TYR A 624 5.07 11.90 6.79
C TYR A 624 4.61 10.47 7.15
N ARG A 625 3.49 10.00 6.60
CA ARG A 625 3.10 8.59 6.75
C ARG A 625 4.10 7.63 6.09
N GLU A 626 4.62 7.97 4.91
CA GLU A 626 5.68 7.18 4.24
C GLU A 626 6.98 7.14 5.06
N LEU A 627 7.30 8.21 5.79
CA LEU A 627 8.42 8.27 6.74
C LEU A 627 8.13 7.49 8.05
N GLY A 628 6.94 6.92 8.19
CA GLY A 628 6.53 6.09 9.32
C GLY A 628 5.88 6.85 10.47
N PHE A 629 5.56 8.15 10.30
CA PHE A 629 4.88 8.92 11.34
C PHE A 629 3.41 8.53 11.47
N ARG A 630 2.93 8.52 12.71
CA ARG A 630 1.50 8.43 13.04
C ARG A 630 1.01 9.72 13.66
N PHE A 631 -0.11 10.23 13.16
CA PHE A 631 -0.67 11.46 13.71
C PHE A 631 -1.25 11.23 15.11
N THR A 632 -0.93 12.14 16.03
CA THR A 632 -1.43 12.17 17.40
C THR A 632 -1.87 13.59 17.77
N SER A 633 -2.52 13.76 18.92
CA SER A 633 -2.84 15.10 19.43
C SER A 633 -1.65 15.71 20.18
N LEU A 634 -1.64 17.04 20.32
CA LEU A 634 -0.58 17.74 21.07
C LEU A 634 -0.47 17.23 22.52
N GLU A 635 -1.61 17.03 23.18
CA GLU A 635 -1.67 16.52 24.56
C GLU A 635 -0.96 15.17 24.69
N LYS A 636 -1.14 14.29 23.70
CA LYS A 636 -0.53 12.95 23.70
C LYS A 636 0.96 13.02 23.35
N ALA A 637 1.36 13.92 22.46
CA ALA A 637 2.77 14.10 22.13
C ALA A 637 3.57 14.64 23.33
N GLN A 638 3.06 15.69 23.97
CA GLN A 638 3.75 16.32 25.10
C GLN A 638 3.61 15.59 26.44
N ALA A 639 2.89 14.48 26.49
CA ALA A 639 2.96 13.57 27.62
C ALA A 639 4.34 12.89 27.77
N ASP A 640 5.19 12.94 26.73
CA ASP A 640 6.55 12.40 26.79
C ASP A 640 7.42 13.21 27.78
N PRO A 641 8.25 12.54 28.61
CA PRO A 641 9.13 13.21 29.57
C PRO A 641 10.07 14.26 28.98
N PHE A 642 10.39 14.19 27.68
CA PHE A 642 11.15 15.24 26.99
C PHE A 642 10.51 16.62 27.18
N TYR A 643 9.18 16.71 27.17
CA TYR A 643 8.42 17.96 27.24
C TYR A 643 8.15 18.45 28.66
N ARG A 644 8.72 17.84 29.70
CA ARG A 644 8.34 18.11 31.10
C ARG A 644 8.43 19.60 31.47
N ALA A 645 9.47 20.31 31.04
CA ALA A 645 9.60 21.75 31.31
C ALA A 645 8.66 22.64 30.48
N ALA A 646 8.00 22.09 29.45
CA ALA A 646 6.93 22.79 28.73
C ALA A 646 5.56 22.57 29.41
N GLU A 647 5.33 21.40 30.00
CA GLU A 647 4.10 21.07 30.74
C GLU A 647 4.07 21.66 32.16
N ASP A 648 5.18 21.53 32.89
CA ASP A 648 5.34 22.00 34.26
C ASP A 648 6.17 23.28 34.27
N LEU A 649 5.46 24.41 34.23
CA LEU A 649 6.06 25.74 34.16
C LEU A 649 6.73 26.19 35.47
N SER A 650 6.63 25.39 36.55
CA SER A 650 7.42 25.61 37.76
C SER A 650 8.89 25.19 37.59
N LEU A 651 9.19 24.37 36.59
CA LEU A 651 10.55 23.99 36.25
C LEU A 651 11.28 25.12 35.50
N PRO A 652 12.61 25.24 35.65
CA PRO A 652 13.39 26.25 34.93
C PRO A 652 13.20 26.16 33.42
N GLY A 653 13.04 27.32 32.78
CA GLY A 653 13.02 27.43 31.32
C GLY A 653 14.43 27.46 30.70
N PRO A 654 14.54 27.53 29.36
CA PRO A 654 13.43 27.59 28.40
C PRO A 654 12.79 26.22 28.18
N SER A 655 11.68 26.17 27.45
CA SER A 655 11.09 24.90 27.01
C SER A 655 12.11 24.07 26.21
N PRO A 656 12.02 22.74 26.28
CA PRO A 656 13.00 21.83 25.71
C PRO A 656 13.05 21.97 24.19
N ARG A 657 14.27 22.03 23.65
CA ARG A 657 14.54 22.03 22.21
C ARG A 657 15.38 20.82 21.84
N LEU A 658 15.04 20.21 20.70
CA LEU A 658 15.63 18.94 20.30
C LEU A 658 17.12 19.06 19.89
N ASP A 659 17.50 20.20 19.31
CA ASP A 659 18.89 20.53 18.98
C ASP A 659 19.76 20.76 20.22
N ALA A 660 19.23 21.44 21.23
CA ALA A 660 19.89 21.63 22.52
C ALA A 660 20.09 20.28 23.24
N ALA A 661 19.08 19.41 23.22
CA ALA A 661 19.20 18.06 23.78
C ALA A 661 20.22 17.19 23.03
N ALA A 662 20.23 17.23 21.70
CA ALA A 662 21.22 16.54 20.88
C ALA A 662 22.65 17.02 21.19
N THR A 663 22.85 18.34 21.27
CA THR A 663 24.15 18.94 21.58
C THR A 663 24.61 18.54 22.98
N ALA A 664 23.73 18.56 23.97
CA ALA A 664 24.03 18.10 25.33
C ALA A 664 24.42 16.61 25.40
N ALA A 665 23.88 15.79 24.50
CA ALA A 665 24.21 14.37 24.36
C ALA A 665 25.43 14.08 23.46
N GLY A 666 26.11 15.12 22.94
CA GLY A 666 27.24 14.95 22.01
C GLY A 666 26.83 14.47 20.62
N VAL A 667 25.55 14.57 20.27
CA VAL A 667 24.99 14.16 18.98
C VAL A 667 25.09 15.33 18.01
N PRO A 668 25.67 15.14 16.80
CA PRO A 668 25.72 16.19 15.79
C PRO A 668 24.32 16.69 15.43
N VAL A 669 24.16 18.01 15.31
CA VAL A 669 22.93 18.64 14.82
C VAL A 669 23.07 18.85 13.31
N PRO A 670 22.37 18.07 12.45
CA PRO A 670 22.47 18.26 11.01
C PRO A 670 21.96 19.64 10.58
N PRO A 671 22.48 20.20 9.47
CA PRO A 671 22.01 21.48 8.95
C PRO A 671 20.56 21.39 8.49
N ARG A 672 19.84 22.53 8.54
CA ARG A 672 18.51 22.67 7.94
C ARG A 672 18.63 22.78 6.42
N ALA A 673 17.54 22.43 5.71
CA ALA A 673 17.43 22.77 4.30
C ALA A 673 17.37 24.30 4.11
N PRO A 674 17.84 24.82 2.97
CA PRO A 674 17.72 26.25 2.68
C PRO A 674 16.25 26.64 2.49
N LEU A 675 15.91 27.84 2.97
CA LEU A 675 14.65 28.52 2.67
C LEU A 675 14.64 29.02 1.21
N PRO A 676 13.47 29.25 0.61
CA PRO A 676 13.38 29.78 -0.75
C PRO A 676 13.96 31.20 -0.81
N ASP A 677 14.56 31.57 -1.95
CA ASP A 677 15.03 32.95 -2.17
C ASP A 677 13.83 33.92 -2.13
N GLU A 678 13.89 34.93 -1.27
CA GLU A 678 12.83 35.91 -1.09
C GLU A 678 12.51 36.72 -2.37
N ARG A 679 13.41 36.71 -3.37
CA ARG A 679 13.27 37.40 -4.66
C ARG A 679 12.59 36.56 -5.74
N VAL A 680 12.23 35.30 -5.46
CA VAL A 680 11.50 34.46 -6.41
C VAL A 680 10.22 35.17 -6.85
N CYS A 681 10.08 35.37 -8.16
CA CYS A 681 8.98 36.11 -8.80
C CYS A 681 8.85 37.58 -8.34
N ALA A 682 9.95 38.26 -7.97
CA ALA A 682 9.94 39.66 -7.57
C ALA A 682 10.18 40.67 -8.72
N GLY A 683 10.78 40.22 -9.84
CA GLY A 683 11.31 41.08 -10.92
C GLY A 683 10.36 41.41 -12.05
#